data_AF-A0A1W1BVF0-F1
#
_entry.id   AF-A0A1W1BVF0-F1
#
_cell.length_a   1.000
_cell.length_b   1.000
_cell.length_c   1.000
_cell.angle_alpha   90.00
_cell.angle_beta   90.00
_cell.angle_gamma   90.00
#
_symmetry.space_group_name_H-M   'P 1'
#
loop_
_entity.id
_entity.type
_entity.pdbx_description
1 polymer ?
#
loop_
_entity_poly.entity_id
_entity_poly.type
_entity_poly.pdbx_seq_one_letter_code
_entity_poly.pdbx_strand_id
1 'polypeptide(L)'
;MKIFLYLSFIALIALLDGCGCNREFEEQNSSTISDINHKKSTTTDKNISSMKALREAIEKELNAKNNSMLKEKNDTTPPIKPTLVSYSNLVEKQLQLTIGREIGAKVFIEDISYGVIGSNRELKIKLDNPHEDYFETFEIVLTDEAGNDSPPLIYTTTFQRAKLGKYYTYYIPQDVSFLNRGFSDREMIITGYPRYKNSAVALIMPFNSFYSNDNKTDILKLNSIVKKIQQNEFVQEFINISEQELEAQRTVIAEYAILTHESISTIELIKSIIYGSYGENLYYLHSKKSDLKDSYFHIKISLLQKYKTYLSIAIVPHRFSLKYQTMINCMINSQNIKRNTTPIYMKEEILKAKMTDKEQEYANFLFVIDDSGSMSNYQKAISQTAKEFALAIKKVGMKFKIGIITTSEKDKAFELLESEGIIENDIKAFQRFLKVGTDGSGVETAIYNIEQALKSKKYGDKEDGILTELEMPKANEKLSIIILSDEPSSYESRAGKEFDIENNLIVNRDYRVYLIGHRKQYSDYYYSYRKEKQPFQHIRNSYGLYGKLAKKTGGLVEDISNIYNYDSIMNSIVQDVLGDLGYKLQQNNVIESTIYVKINDEDIPHSDINGWRYVQTTNSILFSGKYIPNEDDTILVRYSYSLRKE
;
A
#
# COMPACT_ATOMS: atom_id res chain seq x y z
N MET A 1 -56.38 11.09 17.19
CA MET A 1 -57.49 12.03 16.92
C MET A 1 -58.89 11.46 17.24
N LYS A 2 -59.26 10.24 16.81
CA LYS A 2 -60.59 9.65 17.11
C LYS A 2 -60.85 9.31 18.60
N ILE A 3 -59.82 8.95 19.36
CA ILE A 3 -59.93 8.65 20.81
C ILE A 3 -60.19 9.91 21.64
N PHE A 4 -59.70 11.07 21.19
CA PHE A 4 -59.86 12.35 21.89
C PHE A 4 -61.29 12.91 21.77
N LEU A 5 -62.00 12.57 20.69
CA LEU A 5 -63.41 12.92 20.46
C LEU A 5 -64.40 12.06 21.27
N TYR A 6 -63.98 10.89 21.74
CA TYR A 6 -64.86 9.98 22.49
C TYR A 6 -64.84 10.26 24.00
N LEU A 7 -63.67 10.63 24.54
CA LEU A 7 -63.54 11.02 25.95
C LEU A 7 -64.23 12.37 26.26
N SER A 8 -64.33 13.26 25.28
CA SER A 8 -65.06 14.53 25.41
C SER A 8 -66.58 14.36 25.36
N PHE A 9 -67.10 13.28 24.76
CA PHE A 9 -68.54 12.99 24.72
C PHE A 9 -69.03 12.34 26.03
N ILE A 10 -68.19 11.51 26.67
CA ILE A 10 -68.51 10.90 27.98
C ILE A 10 -68.48 11.94 29.11
N ALA A 11 -67.59 12.94 29.03
CA ALA A 11 -67.57 14.06 29.98
C ALA A 11 -68.80 14.98 29.86
N LEU A 12 -69.44 15.07 28.68
CA LEU A 12 -70.63 15.88 28.47
C LEU A 12 -71.91 15.23 29.03
N ILE A 13 -71.98 13.90 29.05
CA ILE A 13 -73.12 13.16 29.60
C ILE A 13 -73.10 13.17 31.14
N ALA A 14 -71.91 13.10 31.76
CA ALA A 14 -71.77 13.19 33.21
C ALA A 14 -72.10 14.59 33.79
N LEU A 15 -72.10 15.64 32.97
CA LEU A 15 -72.46 17.01 33.36
C LEU A 15 -73.98 17.29 33.33
N LEU A 16 -74.78 16.44 32.65
CA LEU A 16 -76.22 16.65 32.48
C LEU A 16 -77.08 15.94 33.54
N ASP A 17 -76.54 14.96 34.27
CA ASP A 17 -77.24 14.24 35.34
C ASP A 17 -77.19 14.96 36.72
N GLY A 18 -76.60 16.16 36.79
CA GLY A 18 -76.35 16.88 38.05
C GLY A 18 -77.36 17.97 38.45
N CYS A 19 -78.37 18.29 37.64
CA CYS A 19 -79.33 19.36 37.95
C CYS A 19 -80.73 18.80 38.21
N GLY A 20 -81.03 18.59 39.50
CA GLY A 20 -82.39 18.35 39.95
C GLY A 20 -83.25 19.62 39.78
N CYS A 21 -84.30 19.51 38.97
CA CYS A 21 -85.46 20.40 39.02
C CYS A 21 -86.72 19.59 38.69
N ASN A 22 -87.42 19.17 39.74
CA ASN A 22 -88.82 18.77 39.69
C ASN A 22 -89.68 20.03 39.85
N ARG A 23 -90.56 20.33 38.89
CA ARG A 23 -92.00 20.57 39.15
C ARG A 23 -92.77 20.98 37.89
N GLU A 24 -93.98 20.42 37.84
CA GLU A 24 -95.19 20.91 37.16
C GLU A 24 -95.20 20.86 35.63
N PHE A 25 -95.87 19.84 35.09
CA PHE A 25 -97.10 19.99 34.30
C PHE A 25 -97.55 18.58 33.84
N GLU A 26 -98.47 17.96 34.56
CA GLU A 26 -99.28 16.86 34.04
C GLU A 26 -100.74 17.15 34.33
N GLU A 27 -101.46 17.57 33.28
CA GLU A 27 -102.82 17.10 33.08
C GLU A 27 -103.10 17.08 31.57
N GLN A 28 -103.71 15.97 31.15
CA GLN A 28 -104.36 15.68 29.87
C GLN A 28 -103.60 14.86 28.81
N ASN A 29 -104.29 13.78 28.45
CA ASN A 29 -104.25 12.98 27.22
C ASN A 29 -103.40 11.70 27.23
N SER A 30 -103.88 10.78 28.07
CA SER A 30 -103.99 9.36 27.76
C SER A 30 -104.70 9.12 26.42
N SER A 31 -103.96 8.78 25.36
CA SER A 31 -104.37 7.81 24.32
C SER A 31 -103.36 7.73 23.17
N THR A 32 -102.14 7.24 23.42
CA THR A 32 -101.25 6.65 22.38
C THR A 32 -99.99 6.05 23.01
N ILE A 33 -100.15 5.09 23.93
CA ILE A 33 -99.04 4.32 24.52
C ILE A 33 -99.34 2.83 24.37
N SER A 34 -99.29 2.33 23.14
CA SER A 34 -99.19 0.87 22.88
C SER A 34 -98.27 0.55 21.70
N ASP A 35 -98.12 1.46 20.73
CA ASP A 35 -97.32 1.18 19.52
C ASP A 35 -95.84 1.61 19.60
N ILE A 36 -95.43 2.33 20.64
CA ILE A 36 -94.04 2.78 20.82
C ILE A 36 -93.19 1.75 21.58
N ASN A 37 -93.81 0.91 22.41
CA ASN A 37 -93.06 -0.05 23.24
C ASN A 37 -92.54 -1.26 22.47
N HIS A 38 -93.14 -1.61 21.31
CA HIS A 38 -92.68 -2.76 20.53
C HIS A 38 -91.50 -2.45 19.58
N LYS A 39 -91.30 -1.18 19.17
CA LYS A 39 -90.16 -0.75 18.33
C LYS A 39 -88.91 -0.32 19.12
N LYS A 40 -89.05 0.08 20.39
CA LYS A 40 -87.90 0.41 21.26
C LYS A 40 -87.13 -0.83 21.73
N SER A 41 -87.80 -1.97 21.94
CA SER A 41 -87.14 -3.22 22.39
C SER A 41 -86.18 -3.78 21.33
N THR A 42 -86.59 -3.86 20.06
CA THR A 42 -85.76 -4.46 18.99
C THR A 42 -84.52 -3.65 18.59
N THR A 43 -84.53 -2.35 18.86
CA THR A 43 -83.41 -1.45 18.51
C THR A 43 -82.35 -1.44 19.61
N THR A 44 -82.77 -1.57 20.87
CA THR A 44 -81.87 -1.66 22.02
C THR A 44 -81.10 -2.99 22.00
N ASP A 45 -81.74 -4.10 21.66
CA ASP A 45 -81.08 -5.42 21.62
C ASP A 45 -80.05 -5.52 20.47
N LYS A 46 -80.33 -4.92 19.30
CA LYS A 46 -79.34 -4.82 18.20
C LYS A 46 -78.13 -3.97 18.59
N ASN A 47 -78.35 -2.88 19.32
CA ASN A 47 -77.26 -2.02 19.79
C ASN A 47 -76.41 -2.71 20.87
N ILE A 48 -77.03 -3.49 21.77
CA ILE A 48 -76.31 -4.28 22.76
C ILE A 48 -75.47 -5.38 22.09
N SER A 49 -76.02 -6.09 21.10
CA SER A 49 -75.27 -7.11 20.34
C SER A 49 -74.10 -6.51 19.55
N SER A 50 -74.27 -5.32 18.98
CA SER A 50 -73.21 -4.63 18.22
C SER A 50 -72.10 -4.10 19.13
N MET A 51 -72.46 -3.59 20.32
CA MET A 51 -71.51 -3.18 21.36
C MET A 51 -70.71 -4.36 21.90
N LYS A 52 -71.34 -5.52 22.08
CA LYS A 52 -70.67 -6.74 22.52
C LYS A 52 -69.64 -7.23 21.49
N ALA A 53 -70.01 -7.27 20.21
CA ALA A 53 -69.10 -7.63 19.13
C ALA A 53 -67.93 -6.64 19.00
N LEU A 54 -68.19 -5.34 19.17
CA LEU A 54 -67.14 -4.32 19.16
C LEU A 54 -66.18 -4.48 20.34
N ARG A 55 -66.70 -4.77 21.53
CA ARG A 55 -65.88 -5.02 22.72
C ARG A 55 -65.00 -6.27 22.55
N GLU A 56 -65.56 -7.36 22.04
CA GLU A 56 -64.81 -8.59 21.76
C GLU A 56 -63.72 -8.37 20.69
N ALA A 57 -64.00 -7.55 19.66
CA ALA A 57 -63.01 -7.17 18.67
C ALA A 57 -61.86 -6.34 19.28
N ILE A 58 -62.19 -5.36 20.12
CA ILE A 58 -61.20 -4.53 20.82
C ILE A 58 -60.36 -5.37 21.79
N GLU A 59 -60.98 -6.24 22.58
CA GLU A 59 -60.26 -7.14 23.51
C GLU A 59 -59.35 -8.12 22.74
N LYS A 60 -59.79 -8.63 21.59
CA LYS A 60 -58.98 -9.49 20.73
C LYS A 60 -57.77 -8.74 20.15
N GLU A 61 -57.96 -7.50 19.72
CA GLU A 61 -56.88 -6.65 19.19
C GLU A 61 -55.90 -6.22 20.29
N LEU A 62 -56.39 -5.87 21.49
CA LEU A 62 -55.57 -5.58 22.66
C LEU A 62 -54.76 -6.81 23.11
N ASN A 63 -55.38 -7.99 23.15
CA ASN A 63 -54.69 -9.23 23.52
C ASN A 63 -53.66 -9.65 22.47
N ALA A 64 -53.95 -9.47 21.18
CA ALA A 64 -52.96 -9.70 20.12
C ALA A 64 -51.76 -8.75 20.26
N LYS A 65 -52.01 -7.47 20.54
CA LYS A 65 -50.96 -6.47 20.74
C LYS A 65 -50.15 -6.69 22.03
N ASN A 66 -50.80 -7.08 23.12
CA ASN A 66 -50.14 -7.44 24.37
C ASN A 66 -49.31 -8.72 24.24
N ASN A 67 -49.81 -9.74 23.54
CA ASN A 67 -49.05 -10.96 23.28
C ASN A 67 -47.88 -10.72 22.32
N SER A 68 -48.01 -9.82 21.34
CA SER A 68 -46.89 -9.36 20.49
C SER A 68 -45.81 -8.69 21.35
N MET A 69 -46.19 -7.73 22.20
CA MET A 69 -45.26 -7.05 23.10
C MET A 69 -44.62 -7.99 24.13
N LEU A 70 -45.35 -9.01 24.61
CA LEU A 70 -44.80 -10.04 25.52
C LEU A 70 -43.85 -11.01 24.82
N LYS A 71 -44.03 -11.26 23.51
CA LYS A 71 -43.13 -12.10 22.71
C LYS A 71 -41.81 -11.37 22.42
N GLU A 72 -41.87 -10.09 22.11
CA GLU A 72 -40.70 -9.23 21.93
C GLU A 72 -39.89 -9.10 23.24
N LYS A 73 -40.55 -9.02 24.40
CA LYS A 73 -39.86 -8.90 25.70
C LYS A 73 -39.14 -10.18 26.17
N ASN A 74 -39.35 -11.31 25.50
CA ASN A 74 -38.72 -12.59 25.80
C ASN A 74 -37.68 -13.01 24.75
N ASP A 75 -37.45 -12.20 23.72
CA ASP A 75 -36.30 -12.41 22.87
C ASP A 75 -35.04 -12.07 23.67
N THR A 76 -34.20 -13.07 23.90
CA THR A 76 -32.92 -12.94 24.60
C THR A 76 -31.76 -13.12 23.63
N THR A 77 -32.02 -13.20 22.33
CA THR A 77 -31.01 -13.49 21.31
C THR A 77 -30.46 -12.16 20.80
N PRO A 78 -29.19 -11.84 21.07
CA PRO A 78 -28.64 -10.57 20.59
C PRO A 78 -28.43 -10.58 19.08
N PRO A 79 -28.44 -9.41 18.44
CA PRO A 79 -28.07 -9.29 17.04
C PRO A 79 -26.65 -9.78 16.75
N ILE A 80 -26.42 -10.17 15.51
CA ILE A 80 -25.07 -10.56 15.05
C ILE A 80 -24.14 -9.34 15.08
N LYS A 81 -22.90 -9.53 15.54
CA LYS A 81 -21.84 -8.51 15.57
C LYS A 81 -21.80 -7.69 14.26
N PRO A 82 -21.88 -6.35 14.32
CA PRO A 82 -21.90 -5.48 13.14
C PRO A 82 -20.67 -5.65 12.25
N THR A 83 -20.81 -5.24 10.98
CA THR A 83 -19.68 -5.09 10.05
C THR A 83 -19.61 -3.69 9.49
N LEU A 84 -18.42 -3.13 9.45
CA LEU A 84 -18.12 -1.94 8.67
C LEU A 84 -17.90 -2.34 7.20
N VAL A 85 -18.84 -1.98 6.33
CA VAL A 85 -18.82 -2.34 4.90
C VAL A 85 -17.94 -1.39 4.09
N SER A 86 -18.07 -0.09 4.33
CA SER A 86 -17.27 0.94 3.67
C SER A 86 -17.25 2.23 4.48
N TYR A 87 -16.34 3.13 4.13
CA TYR A 87 -16.35 4.50 4.66
C TYR A 87 -15.89 5.51 3.60
N SER A 88 -16.28 6.77 3.75
CA SER A 88 -15.84 7.85 2.86
C SER A 88 -14.56 8.53 3.34
N ASN A 89 -13.93 9.29 2.44
CA ASN A 89 -13.02 10.35 2.86
C ASN A 89 -13.78 11.41 3.69
N LEU A 90 -13.05 12.17 4.51
CA LEU A 90 -13.59 13.33 5.22
C LEU A 90 -14.02 14.39 4.20
N VAL A 91 -15.32 14.55 4.01
CA VAL A 91 -15.91 15.67 3.27
C VAL A 91 -16.55 16.57 4.32
N GLU A 92 -16.12 17.83 4.41
CA GLU A 92 -16.71 18.81 5.34
C GLU A 92 -16.68 18.39 6.83
N LYS A 93 -15.64 17.69 7.26
CA LYS A 93 -15.52 17.12 8.64
C LYS A 93 -16.52 16.00 8.94
N GLN A 94 -17.18 15.44 7.93
CA GLN A 94 -18.06 14.28 8.10
C GLN A 94 -17.40 13.01 7.59
N LEU A 95 -17.43 11.96 8.41
CA LEU A 95 -17.09 10.60 8.04
C LEU A 95 -18.38 9.85 7.71
N GLN A 96 -18.55 9.40 6.46
CA GLN A 96 -19.64 8.50 6.14
C GLN A 96 -19.21 7.06 6.41
N LEU A 97 -19.96 6.32 7.19
CA LEU A 97 -19.79 4.87 7.37
C LEU A 97 -20.97 4.15 6.74
N THR A 98 -20.73 2.97 6.17
CA THR A 98 -21.78 2.02 5.82
C THR A 98 -21.66 0.84 6.76
N ILE A 99 -22.61 0.70 7.68
CA ILE A 99 -22.69 -0.40 8.64
C ILE A 99 -23.67 -1.42 8.09
N GLY A 100 -23.28 -2.69 8.06
CA GLY A 100 -24.15 -3.77 7.63
C GLY A 100 -24.45 -4.77 8.73
N ARG A 101 -25.36 -5.72 8.41
CA ARG A 101 -25.63 -7.04 9.03
C ARG A 101 -27.12 -7.36 9.10
N GLU A 102 -27.74 -7.16 10.26
CA GLU A 102 -29.03 -7.70 10.63
C GLU A 102 -30.13 -6.68 10.33
N ILE A 103 -31.08 -7.06 9.44
CA ILE A 103 -32.16 -6.18 9.02
C ILE A 103 -33.04 -5.86 10.23
N GLY A 104 -33.39 -4.59 10.42
CA GLY A 104 -34.25 -4.16 11.53
C GLY A 104 -33.50 -3.80 12.82
N ALA A 105 -32.22 -4.15 12.94
CA ALA A 105 -31.41 -3.74 14.09
C ALA A 105 -31.06 -2.24 14.03
N LYS A 106 -31.10 -1.56 15.19
CA LYS A 106 -30.65 -0.18 15.36
C LYS A 106 -29.14 -0.12 15.51
N VAL A 107 -28.50 0.84 14.86
CA VAL A 107 -27.06 1.08 14.95
C VAL A 107 -26.78 2.15 15.99
N PHE A 108 -25.97 1.79 16.99
CA PHE A 108 -25.43 2.70 18.00
C PHE A 108 -23.93 2.87 17.81
N ILE A 109 -23.45 4.11 17.96
CA ILE A 109 -22.03 4.45 18.04
C ILE A 109 -21.85 5.37 19.23
N GLU A 110 -21.01 4.97 20.19
CA GLU A 110 -20.79 5.71 21.45
C GLU A 110 -22.13 6.11 22.10
N ASP A 111 -23.05 5.15 22.22
CA ASP A 111 -24.41 5.30 22.77
C ASP A 111 -25.36 6.23 21.97
N ILE A 112 -24.94 6.74 20.82
CA ILE A 112 -25.78 7.56 19.94
C ILE A 112 -26.39 6.68 18.85
N SER A 113 -27.72 6.71 18.72
CA SER A 113 -28.46 5.99 17.68
C SER A 113 -28.39 6.72 16.33
N TYR A 114 -27.95 6.04 15.28
CA TYR A 114 -27.83 6.59 13.92
C TYR A 114 -28.89 6.09 12.92
N GLY A 115 -29.72 5.12 13.29
CA GLY A 115 -30.80 4.61 12.45
C GLY A 115 -30.94 3.09 12.50
N VAL A 116 -31.74 2.55 11.57
CA VAL A 116 -32.07 1.11 11.49
C VAL A 116 -31.53 0.52 10.19
N ILE A 117 -30.93 -0.66 10.25
CA ILE A 117 -30.44 -1.38 9.07
C ILE A 117 -31.62 -1.75 8.15
N GLY A 118 -31.57 -1.26 6.91
CA GLY A 118 -32.61 -1.47 5.91
C GLY A 118 -32.60 -2.87 5.29
N SER A 119 -33.56 -3.12 4.39
CA SER A 119 -33.72 -4.42 3.71
C SER A 119 -32.53 -4.81 2.82
N ASN A 120 -31.69 -3.85 2.43
CA ASN A 120 -30.41 -4.07 1.75
C ASN A 120 -29.28 -4.52 2.69
N ARG A 121 -29.57 -4.75 3.98
CA ARG A 121 -28.62 -5.14 5.03
C ARG A 121 -27.53 -4.11 5.31
N GLU A 122 -27.77 -2.85 4.97
CA GLU A 122 -26.84 -1.74 5.17
C GLU A 122 -27.55 -0.48 5.70
N LEU A 123 -26.83 0.31 6.49
CA LEU A 123 -27.18 1.66 6.91
C LEU A 123 -26.01 2.60 6.63
N LYS A 124 -26.28 3.69 5.91
CA LYS A 124 -25.31 4.77 5.70
C LYS A 124 -25.49 5.82 6.78
N ILE A 125 -24.44 6.05 7.56
CA ILE A 125 -24.41 7.00 8.66
C ILE A 125 -23.39 8.10 8.38
N LYS A 126 -23.68 9.30 8.85
CA LYS A 126 -22.75 10.43 8.84
C LYS A 126 -22.33 10.70 10.28
N LEU A 127 -21.05 10.50 10.57
CA LEU A 127 -20.44 10.94 11.80
C LEU A 127 -19.88 12.34 11.57
N ASP A 128 -20.40 13.32 12.30
CA ASP A 128 -19.71 14.58 12.46
C ASP A 128 -18.44 14.26 13.24
N ASN A 129 -17.27 14.40 12.62
CA ASN A 129 -15.99 14.28 13.29
C ASN A 129 -15.56 15.68 13.74
N PRO A 130 -15.69 16.03 15.03
CA PRO A 130 -15.38 17.36 15.53
C PRO A 130 -13.87 17.64 15.62
N HIS A 131 -13.00 16.64 15.51
CA HIS A 131 -11.57 16.77 15.77
C HIS A 131 -10.73 16.55 14.51
N GLU A 132 -9.84 17.51 14.21
CA GLU A 132 -8.90 17.39 13.08
C GLU A 132 -7.73 16.43 13.38
N ASP A 133 -7.81 15.70 14.50
CA ASP A 133 -6.70 15.00 15.14
C ASP A 133 -7.02 13.52 15.49
N TYR A 134 -6.19 12.64 14.91
CA TYR A 134 -5.60 11.37 15.40
C TYR A 134 -6.45 10.30 16.12
N PHE A 135 -6.63 9.15 15.44
CA PHE A 135 -7.01 7.84 15.98
C PHE A 135 -8.30 7.81 16.83
N GLU A 136 -9.45 7.95 16.18
CA GLU A 136 -10.74 7.71 16.86
C GLU A 136 -11.04 6.21 16.84
N THR A 137 -11.31 5.67 18.03
CA THR A 137 -11.84 4.31 18.21
C THR A 137 -13.31 4.43 18.53
N PHE A 138 -14.14 3.89 17.66
CA PHE A 138 -15.58 3.85 17.82
C PHE A 138 -16.00 2.47 18.25
N GLU A 139 -16.88 2.40 19.23
CA GLU A 139 -17.62 1.18 19.55
C GLU A 139 -18.95 1.20 18.80
N ILE A 140 -19.16 0.22 17.93
CA ILE A 140 -20.39 0.08 17.14
C ILE A 140 -21.15 -1.13 17.66
N VAL A 141 -22.39 -0.90 18.10
CA VAL A 141 -23.29 -1.92 18.64
C VAL A 141 -24.58 -1.93 17.83
N LEU A 142 -25.10 -3.12 17.57
CA LEU A 142 -26.46 -3.30 17.05
C LEU A 142 -27.38 -3.70 18.20
N THR A 143 -28.55 -3.06 18.27
CA THR A 143 -29.60 -3.39 19.24
C THR A 143 -30.87 -3.79 18.48
N ASP A 144 -31.47 -4.92 18.83
CA ASP A 144 -32.76 -5.35 18.27
C ASP A 144 -33.95 -4.57 18.86
N GLU A 145 -35.18 -4.97 18.50
CA GLU A 145 -36.41 -4.40 19.05
C GLU A 145 -36.66 -4.79 20.52
N ALA A 146 -36.08 -5.90 20.98
CA ALA A 146 -36.18 -6.41 22.34
C ALA A 146 -35.20 -5.74 23.32
N GLY A 147 -34.21 -5.01 22.80
CA GLY A 147 -33.17 -4.32 23.57
C GLY A 147 -31.93 -5.16 23.85
N ASN A 148 -31.71 -6.26 23.11
CA ASN A 148 -30.48 -7.04 23.23
C ASN A 148 -29.38 -6.40 22.38
N ASP A 149 -28.18 -6.29 22.95
CA ASP A 149 -27.02 -5.71 22.28
C ASP A 149 -26.10 -6.79 21.69
N SER A 150 -25.71 -6.60 20.43
CA SER A 150 -24.70 -7.42 19.77
C SER A 150 -23.33 -7.30 20.46
N PRO A 151 -22.43 -8.30 20.31
CA PRO A 151 -21.02 -8.09 20.61
C PRO A 151 -20.47 -6.88 19.82
N PRO A 152 -19.70 -5.98 20.46
CA PRO A 152 -19.30 -4.73 19.83
C PRO A 152 -18.32 -4.96 18.67
N LEU A 153 -18.45 -4.12 17.65
CA LEU A 153 -17.39 -3.86 16.67
C LEU A 153 -16.58 -2.65 17.13
N ILE A 154 -15.37 -2.91 17.61
CA ILE A 154 -14.38 -1.88 17.86
C ILE A 154 -13.75 -1.48 16.52
N TYR A 155 -14.03 -0.27 16.07
CA TYR A 155 -13.46 0.31 14.87
C TYR A 155 -12.49 1.42 15.24
N THR A 156 -11.20 1.12 15.17
CA THR A 156 -10.15 2.14 15.29
C THR A 156 -9.79 2.66 13.90
N THR A 157 -9.87 3.97 13.71
CA THR A 157 -9.26 4.62 12.54
C THR A 157 -7.74 4.60 12.72
N THR A 158 -7.05 3.65 12.09
CA THR A 158 -5.59 3.43 12.28
C THR A 158 -4.70 4.38 11.46
N PHE A 159 -5.25 5.41 10.83
CA PHE A 159 -4.51 6.24 9.88
C PHE A 159 -4.99 7.68 9.94
N GLN A 160 -4.04 8.61 9.88
CA GLN A 160 -4.35 10.03 9.79
C GLN A 160 -4.65 10.38 8.33
N ARG A 161 -5.36 11.49 8.12
CA ARG A 161 -5.69 11.97 6.78
C ARG A 161 -5.43 13.47 6.69
N ALA A 162 -4.92 13.92 5.55
CA ALA A 162 -4.82 15.34 5.22
C ALA A 162 -5.62 15.64 3.96
N LYS A 163 -6.24 16.82 3.90
CA LYS A 163 -6.68 17.36 2.61
C LYS A 163 -5.45 17.66 1.77
N LEU A 164 -5.53 17.31 0.49
CA LEU A 164 -4.52 17.59 -0.53
C LEU A 164 -5.17 18.33 -1.71
N GLY A 165 -5.37 19.62 -1.49
CA GLY A 165 -6.17 20.52 -2.30
C GLY A 165 -7.67 20.26 -2.13
N LYS A 166 -8.47 20.80 -3.05
CA LYS A 166 -9.94 20.71 -3.01
C LYS A 166 -10.49 19.29 -3.24
N TYR A 167 -9.75 18.46 -3.97
CA TYR A 167 -10.29 17.24 -4.57
C TYR A 167 -9.69 15.94 -4.06
N TYR A 168 -8.60 16.00 -3.29
CA TYR A 168 -7.87 14.81 -2.87
C TYR A 168 -7.61 14.79 -1.37
N THR A 169 -7.46 13.58 -0.86
CA THR A 169 -7.09 13.23 0.51
C THR A 169 -5.80 12.43 0.43
N TYR A 170 -4.84 12.77 1.28
CA TYR A 170 -3.65 11.96 1.54
C TYR A 170 -3.83 11.16 2.82
N TYR A 171 -3.56 9.86 2.76
CA TYR A 171 -3.61 8.93 3.88
C TYR A 171 -2.21 8.80 4.47
N ILE A 172 -2.04 9.27 5.70
CA ILE A 172 -0.73 9.42 6.32
C ILE A 172 -0.37 8.12 7.03
N PRO A 173 0.85 7.59 6.80
CA PRO A 173 1.33 6.39 7.47
C PRO A 173 1.33 6.52 9.00
N GLN A 174 1.22 5.38 9.67
CA GLN A 174 1.53 5.28 11.10
C GLN A 174 2.98 5.74 11.35
N ASP A 175 3.24 6.33 12.53
CA ASP A 175 4.55 6.86 12.93
C ASP A 175 5.09 8.03 12.09
N VAL A 176 4.24 8.63 11.26
CA VAL A 176 4.48 9.91 10.59
C VAL A 176 3.77 11.02 11.35
N SER A 177 4.43 12.17 11.44
CA SER A 177 3.88 13.39 12.03
C SER A 177 3.94 14.54 11.02
N PHE A 178 3.00 15.46 11.13
CA PHE A 178 3.08 16.71 10.37
C PHE A 178 4.16 17.63 10.95
N LEU A 179 4.99 18.18 10.08
CA LEU A 179 5.87 19.30 10.45
C LEU A 179 5.17 20.64 10.23
N ASN A 180 4.35 20.75 9.18
CA ASN A 180 3.61 21.97 8.87
C ASN A 180 2.45 21.70 7.89
N ARG A 181 1.32 22.40 8.06
CA ARG A 181 0.30 22.58 7.01
C ARG A 181 0.60 23.92 6.35
N GLY A 182 1.05 23.92 5.10
CA GLY A 182 1.33 25.16 4.35
C GLY A 182 0.08 26.03 4.17
N PHE A 183 0.28 27.25 3.65
CA PHE A 183 -0.73 28.32 3.49
C PHE A 183 -1.95 27.97 2.61
N SER A 184 -1.96 26.79 2.00
CA SER A 184 -3.10 26.27 1.27
C SER A 184 -3.18 24.77 1.51
N ASP A 185 -4.39 24.20 1.53
CA ASP A 185 -4.62 22.74 1.60
C ASP A 185 -3.84 21.93 0.54
N ARG A 186 -3.11 22.59 -0.37
CA ARG A 186 -2.38 22.00 -1.50
C ARG A 186 -1.08 21.35 -1.07
N GLU A 187 -0.39 21.81 -0.03
CA GLU A 187 0.97 21.35 0.28
C GLU A 187 1.08 20.74 1.67
N MET A 188 1.86 19.67 1.76
CA MET A 188 2.04 18.95 3.01
C MET A 188 3.48 18.55 3.21
N ILE A 189 4.01 18.83 4.40
CA ILE A 189 5.34 18.38 4.83
C ILE A 189 5.19 17.49 6.05
N ILE A 190 5.68 16.27 5.90
CA ILE A 190 5.59 15.21 6.88
C ILE A 190 6.98 14.73 7.26
N THR A 191 7.11 14.21 8.48
CA THR A 191 8.34 13.60 8.99
C THR A 191 8.04 12.23 9.58
N GLY A 192 8.95 11.29 9.38
CA GLY A 192 8.91 9.99 10.07
C GLY A 192 9.53 10.09 11.48
N TYR A 193 8.93 9.40 12.45
CA TYR A 193 9.38 9.20 13.83
C TYR A 193 9.53 10.47 14.70
N PRO A 194 8.47 10.91 15.40
CA PRO A 194 8.42 12.20 16.10
C PRO A 194 9.36 12.35 17.32
N ARG A 195 9.97 11.27 17.83
CA ARG A 195 10.67 11.35 19.13
C ARG A 195 12.12 11.78 19.07
N TYR A 196 12.85 11.64 17.95
CA TYR A 196 14.26 12.06 17.88
C TYR A 196 14.68 12.50 16.47
N LYS A 197 15.02 13.79 16.34
CA LYS A 197 15.80 14.40 15.24
C LYS A 197 15.30 14.06 13.82
N ASN A 198 14.41 14.90 13.27
CA ASN A 198 13.82 14.86 11.91
C ASN A 198 14.74 14.27 10.82
N SER A 199 14.79 12.94 10.73
CA SER A 199 15.81 12.25 9.91
C SER A 199 15.30 12.06 8.48
N ALA A 200 14.03 11.66 8.32
CA ALA A 200 13.38 11.53 7.02
C ALA A 200 12.23 12.53 6.90
N VAL A 201 12.24 13.33 5.84
CA VAL A 201 11.22 14.37 5.56
C VAL A 201 10.65 14.11 4.18
N ALA A 202 9.33 14.20 4.05
CA ALA A 202 8.68 14.17 2.75
C ALA A 202 7.81 15.41 2.51
N LEU A 203 7.84 15.90 1.28
CA LEU A 203 6.95 16.91 0.73
C LEU A 203 5.97 16.21 -0.21
N ILE A 204 4.69 16.54 -0.10
CA ILE A 204 3.65 16.12 -1.03
C ILE A 204 2.89 17.37 -1.50
N MET A 205 2.82 17.58 -2.81
CA MET A 205 2.18 18.76 -3.40
C MET A 205 1.57 18.48 -4.78
N PRO A 206 0.50 19.18 -5.20
CA PRO A 206 0.06 19.19 -6.58
C PRO A 206 1.16 19.86 -7.40
N PHE A 207 1.64 19.12 -8.39
CA PHE A 207 2.61 19.60 -9.34
C PHE A 207 1.86 20.30 -10.47
N ASN A 208 1.65 21.60 -10.31
CA ASN A 208 1.16 22.45 -11.39
C ASN A 208 2.34 22.79 -12.33
N SER A 209 2.85 21.82 -13.09
CA SER A 209 3.59 22.22 -14.30
C SER A 209 2.57 22.85 -15.24
N PHE A 210 2.84 24.10 -15.63
CA PHE A 210 2.51 24.70 -16.91
C PHE A 210 1.38 24.02 -17.70
N TYR A 211 0.31 24.79 -17.95
CA TYR A 211 -0.72 24.54 -18.96
C TYR A 211 -0.16 24.40 -20.40
N SER A 212 0.97 23.75 -20.61
CA SER A 212 1.30 23.23 -21.93
C SER A 212 0.52 21.92 -22.07
N ASN A 213 -0.45 21.90 -22.98
CA ASN A 213 -1.08 20.69 -23.53
C ASN A 213 -0.06 19.78 -24.26
N ASP A 214 1.21 19.85 -23.89
CA ASP A 214 2.30 19.15 -24.54
C ASP A 214 2.29 17.71 -24.01
N ASN A 215 2.06 16.75 -24.90
CA ASN A 215 1.97 15.31 -24.64
C ASN A 215 3.33 14.69 -24.21
N LYS A 216 4.23 15.48 -23.62
CA LYS A 216 5.51 14.99 -23.12
C LYS A 216 5.27 13.96 -22.02
N THR A 217 5.98 12.85 -22.13
CA THR A 217 5.94 11.73 -21.19
C THR A 217 6.28 12.19 -19.77
N ASP A 218 5.78 11.48 -18.76
CA ASP A 218 5.99 11.86 -17.35
C ASP A 218 7.48 11.87 -16.96
N ILE A 219 8.28 11.02 -17.60
CA ILE A 219 9.74 11.01 -17.53
C ILE A 219 10.34 12.38 -17.93
N LEU A 220 9.83 13.05 -18.97
CA LEU A 220 10.35 14.37 -19.37
C LEU A 220 10.04 15.45 -18.31
N LYS A 221 8.88 15.36 -17.64
CA LYS A 221 8.54 16.25 -16.54
C LYS A 221 9.44 16.00 -15.34
N LEU A 222 9.65 14.73 -14.98
CA LEU A 222 10.58 14.34 -13.93
C LEU A 222 12.01 14.83 -14.22
N ASN A 223 12.50 14.64 -15.44
CA ASN A 223 13.81 15.14 -15.87
C ASN A 223 13.94 16.66 -15.72
N SER A 224 12.87 17.42 -15.96
CA SER A 224 12.88 18.86 -15.73
C SER A 224 12.98 19.24 -14.25
N ILE A 225 12.35 18.46 -13.35
CA ILE A 225 12.45 18.64 -11.90
C ILE A 225 13.88 18.30 -11.46
N VAL A 226 14.37 17.14 -11.87
CA VAL A 226 15.72 16.64 -11.58
C VAL A 226 16.78 17.64 -12.01
N LYS A 227 16.69 18.19 -13.22
CA LYS A 227 17.63 19.20 -13.71
C LYS A 227 17.67 20.45 -12.82
N LYS A 228 16.53 20.89 -12.31
CA LYS A 228 16.48 22.05 -11.39
C LYS A 228 17.09 21.71 -10.02
N ILE A 229 16.87 20.49 -9.52
CA ILE A 229 17.51 20.02 -8.30
C ILE A 229 19.03 19.97 -8.48
N GLN A 230 19.51 19.43 -9.62
CA GLN A 230 20.93 19.38 -9.98
C GLN A 230 21.60 20.77 -10.04
N GLN A 231 20.84 21.79 -10.42
CA GLN A 231 21.32 23.17 -10.55
C GLN A 231 21.24 23.95 -9.22
N ASN A 232 20.76 23.33 -8.15
CA ASN A 232 20.65 23.98 -6.85
C ASN A 232 22.05 24.26 -6.27
N GLU A 233 22.22 25.46 -5.70
CA GLU A 233 23.53 25.94 -5.20
C GLU A 233 24.15 25.08 -4.10
N PHE A 234 23.33 24.30 -3.37
CA PHE A 234 23.81 23.40 -2.33
C PHE A 234 24.32 22.07 -2.89
N VAL A 235 23.91 21.69 -4.09
CA VAL A 235 24.17 20.36 -4.67
C VAL A 235 25.54 20.37 -5.35
N GLN A 236 26.49 19.66 -4.74
CA GLN A 236 27.80 19.40 -5.31
C GLN A 236 27.74 18.28 -6.34
N GLU A 237 27.05 17.18 -5.99
CA GLU A 237 26.90 16.01 -6.85
C GLU A 237 25.47 15.48 -6.76
N PHE A 238 24.93 15.06 -7.91
CA PHE A 238 23.59 14.50 -8.01
C PHE A 238 23.62 13.22 -8.84
N ILE A 239 23.26 12.12 -8.22
CA ILE A 239 23.52 10.77 -8.71
C ILE A 239 22.20 10.06 -8.92
N ASN A 240 21.85 9.70 -10.15
CA ASN A 240 20.72 8.81 -10.42
C ASN A 240 21.06 7.40 -9.92
N ILE A 241 20.23 6.88 -9.01
CA ILE A 241 20.30 5.51 -8.50
C ILE A 241 19.35 4.65 -9.33
N SER A 242 18.06 5.00 -9.35
CA SER A 242 17.04 4.24 -10.07
C SER A 242 15.96 5.16 -10.63
N GLU A 243 15.27 4.68 -11.67
CA GLU A 243 14.08 5.29 -12.23
C GLU A 243 13.18 4.16 -12.75
N GLN A 244 11.93 4.17 -12.32
CA GLN A 244 10.94 3.14 -12.62
C GLN A 244 9.61 3.79 -12.99
N GLU A 245 9.03 3.34 -14.09
CA GLU A 245 7.67 3.70 -14.48
C GLU A 245 6.70 2.58 -14.10
N LEU A 246 5.72 2.92 -13.26
CA LEU A 246 4.60 2.06 -12.88
C LEU A 246 3.43 2.41 -13.79
N GLU A 247 3.48 1.92 -15.04
CA GLU A 247 2.49 2.25 -16.10
C GLU A 247 1.05 2.05 -15.64
N ALA A 248 0.79 0.92 -14.96
CA ALA A 248 -0.53 0.61 -14.43
C ALA A 248 -1.07 1.77 -13.59
N GLN A 249 -0.23 2.49 -12.85
CA GLN A 249 -0.63 3.55 -11.91
C GLN A 249 -0.29 4.95 -12.40
N ARG A 250 0.27 5.09 -13.61
CA ARG A 250 0.79 6.36 -14.15
C ARG A 250 1.66 7.07 -13.12
N THR A 251 2.56 6.32 -12.50
CA THR A 251 3.47 6.84 -11.49
C THR A 251 4.90 6.61 -11.97
N VAL A 252 5.71 7.65 -11.97
CA VAL A 252 7.17 7.51 -12.15
C VAL A 252 7.82 7.69 -10.79
N ILE A 253 8.65 6.73 -10.40
CA ILE A 253 9.44 6.78 -9.16
C ILE A 253 10.90 6.85 -9.55
N ALA A 254 11.66 7.75 -8.94
CA ALA A 254 13.09 7.81 -9.13
C ALA A 254 13.83 8.08 -7.83
N GLU A 255 15.00 7.48 -7.72
CA GLU A 255 15.88 7.57 -6.57
C GLU A 255 17.20 8.21 -6.98
N TYR A 256 17.71 9.09 -6.12
CA TYR A 256 18.99 9.74 -6.32
C TYR A 256 19.77 9.81 -5.02
N ALA A 257 21.09 9.96 -5.15
CA ALA A 257 21.95 10.42 -4.06
C ALA A 257 22.35 11.87 -4.31
N ILE A 258 22.40 12.66 -3.24
CA ILE A 258 22.80 14.07 -3.28
C ILE A 258 23.99 14.25 -2.35
N LEU A 259 25.10 14.76 -2.87
CA LEU A 259 26.18 15.31 -2.08
C LEU A 259 26.04 16.83 -2.06
N THR A 260 26.09 17.44 -0.88
CA THR A 260 26.02 18.88 -0.72
C THR A 260 27.39 19.49 -0.38
N HIS A 261 27.60 20.75 -0.78
CA HIS A 261 28.86 21.47 -0.54
C HIS A 261 29.19 21.64 0.95
N GLU A 262 28.17 21.67 1.80
CA GLU A 262 28.30 21.79 3.25
C GLU A 262 27.27 20.90 3.98
N SER A 263 27.46 20.74 5.28
CA SER A 263 26.51 20.01 6.11
C SER A 263 25.23 20.82 6.33
N ILE A 264 24.11 20.30 5.85
CA ILE A 264 22.79 20.93 5.87
C ILE A 264 21.77 20.01 6.54
N SER A 265 20.68 20.54 7.10
CA SER A 265 19.62 19.66 7.62
C SER A 265 18.67 19.19 6.51
N THR A 266 18.02 18.05 6.68
CA THR A 266 17.02 17.51 5.72
C THR A 266 15.92 18.53 5.40
N ILE A 267 15.46 19.29 6.41
CA ILE A 267 14.43 20.33 6.26
C ILE A 267 14.96 21.52 5.46
N GLU A 268 16.20 21.97 5.72
CA GLU A 268 16.80 23.06 4.95
C GLU A 268 17.06 22.62 3.50
N LEU A 269 17.54 21.40 3.29
CA LEU A 269 17.77 20.87 1.95
C LEU A 269 16.48 20.76 1.14
N ILE A 270 15.40 20.19 1.70
CA ILE A 270 14.13 20.08 0.98
C ILE A 270 13.55 21.46 0.67
N LYS A 271 13.70 22.45 1.58
CA LYS A 271 13.31 23.84 1.33
C LYS A 271 14.08 24.46 0.17
N SER A 272 15.41 24.33 0.18
CA SER A 272 16.27 24.88 -0.86
C SER A 272 15.95 24.26 -2.21
N ILE A 273 15.73 22.94 -2.26
CA ILE A 273 15.30 22.23 -3.46
C ILE A 273 14.00 22.82 -4.00
N ILE A 274 13.01 23.07 -3.13
CA ILE A 274 11.72 23.64 -3.53
C ILE A 274 11.89 25.08 -4.02
N TYR A 275 12.59 25.93 -3.27
CA TYR A 275 12.85 27.32 -3.64
C TYR A 275 13.58 27.43 -4.98
N GLY A 276 14.66 26.67 -5.15
CA GLY A 276 15.41 26.65 -6.41
C GLY A 276 14.63 26.05 -7.58
N SER A 277 13.73 25.10 -7.33
CA SER A 277 12.97 24.44 -8.39
C SER A 277 11.70 25.18 -8.81
N TYR A 278 11.07 25.92 -7.89
CA TYR A 278 9.73 26.50 -8.09
C TYR A 278 9.66 28.00 -7.85
N GLY A 279 10.71 28.63 -7.32
CA GLY A 279 10.69 30.05 -6.96
C GLY A 279 9.75 30.38 -5.79
N GLU A 280 9.18 29.36 -5.15
CA GLU A 280 8.28 29.51 -4.02
C GLU A 280 9.06 29.48 -2.72
N ASN A 281 8.85 30.50 -1.91
CA ASN A 281 9.61 30.70 -0.69
C ASN A 281 8.81 30.12 0.49
N LEU A 282 9.32 29.03 1.08
CA LEU A 282 8.68 28.31 2.20
C LEU A 282 8.92 29.03 3.54
N TYR A 283 8.60 30.33 3.59
CA TYR A 283 8.86 31.23 4.73
C TYR A 283 8.30 30.74 6.08
N TYR A 284 7.31 29.84 6.08
CA TYR A 284 6.54 29.46 7.28
C TYR A 284 6.91 28.11 7.90
N LEU A 285 7.83 27.35 7.33
CA LEU A 285 8.44 26.23 8.06
C LEU A 285 9.37 26.83 9.11
N HIS A 286 8.83 27.12 10.30
CA HIS A 286 9.66 27.50 11.43
C HIS A 286 10.77 26.47 11.57
N SER A 287 12.00 26.98 11.63
CA SER A 287 13.21 26.23 11.92
C SER A 287 13.13 25.68 13.35
N LYS A 288 12.24 24.71 13.60
CA LYS A 288 12.53 23.72 14.63
C LYS A 288 13.78 23.03 14.13
N LYS A 289 14.93 23.46 14.67
CA LYS A 289 16.27 22.98 14.33
C LYS A 289 16.18 21.46 14.23
N SER A 290 16.28 20.95 13.00
CA SER A 290 16.73 19.57 12.87
C SER A 290 18.19 19.62 13.29
N ASP A 291 18.51 19.08 14.46
CA ASP A 291 19.90 18.97 14.92
C ASP A 291 20.71 18.01 14.04
N LEU A 292 20.02 17.20 13.22
CA LEU A 292 20.65 16.29 12.28
C LEU A 292 20.98 17.05 11.00
N LYS A 293 22.27 17.30 10.81
CA LYS A 293 22.86 17.76 9.56
C LYS A 293 23.71 16.65 8.95
N ASP A 294 23.76 16.64 7.63
CA ASP A 294 24.57 15.72 6.85
C ASP A 294 25.02 16.42 5.57
N SER A 295 25.99 15.85 4.86
CA SER A 295 26.36 16.30 3.52
C SER A 295 25.97 15.30 2.44
N TYR A 296 25.56 14.10 2.82
CA TYR A 296 25.20 13.05 1.89
C TYR A 296 23.78 12.53 2.16
N PHE A 297 22.93 12.61 1.15
CA PHE A 297 21.50 12.34 1.26
C PHE A 297 21.04 11.34 0.21
N HIS A 298 20.01 10.58 0.56
CA HIS A 298 19.19 9.82 -0.37
C HIS A 298 17.89 10.58 -0.59
N ILE A 299 17.49 10.75 -1.84
CA ILE A 299 16.24 11.40 -2.26
C ILE A 299 15.43 10.41 -3.08
N LYS A 300 14.13 10.35 -2.81
CA LYS A 300 13.18 9.59 -3.61
C LYS A 300 12.05 10.50 -4.08
N ILE A 301 11.81 10.47 -5.38
CA ILE A 301 10.85 11.32 -6.08
C ILE A 301 9.79 10.42 -6.67
N SER A 302 8.52 10.76 -6.46
CA SER A 302 7.36 10.08 -7.04
C SER A 302 6.49 11.11 -7.74
N LEU A 303 6.25 10.90 -9.02
CA LEU A 303 5.39 11.72 -9.87
C LEU A 303 4.16 10.91 -10.26
N LEU A 304 3.00 11.26 -9.70
CA LEU A 304 1.73 10.61 -9.98
C LEU A 304 0.92 11.44 -10.99
N GLN A 305 0.65 10.89 -12.18
CA GLN A 305 -0.21 11.52 -13.18
C GLN A 305 -1.68 11.05 -13.08
N LYS A 306 -2.39 11.75 -12.19
CA LYS A 306 -3.86 11.86 -12.06
C LYS A 306 -4.56 12.65 -13.18
N TYR A 307 -5.72 13.17 -12.78
CA TYR A 307 -6.32 14.37 -13.36
C TYR A 307 -5.56 15.64 -12.98
N LYS A 308 -4.77 15.57 -11.91
CA LYS A 308 -3.72 16.51 -11.55
C LYS A 308 -2.46 15.70 -11.31
N THR A 309 -1.32 16.27 -11.68
CA THR A 309 -0.03 15.68 -11.34
C THR A 309 0.28 15.98 -9.88
N TYR A 310 0.78 14.98 -9.15
CA TYR A 310 1.25 15.14 -7.79
C TYR A 310 2.72 14.77 -7.72
N LEU A 311 3.50 15.60 -7.05
CA LEU A 311 4.90 15.38 -6.78
C LEU A 311 5.06 15.06 -5.30
N SER A 312 5.70 13.94 -5.02
CA SER A 312 6.15 13.58 -3.68
C SER A 312 7.67 13.48 -3.69
N ILE A 313 8.33 14.15 -2.75
CA ILE A 313 9.79 14.13 -2.59
C ILE A 313 10.08 13.73 -1.15
N ALA A 314 10.78 12.62 -0.94
CA ALA A 314 11.31 12.24 0.36
C ALA A 314 12.84 12.39 0.37
N ILE A 315 13.38 12.94 1.45
CA ILE A 315 14.81 13.14 1.67
C ILE A 315 15.20 12.56 3.03
N VAL A 316 16.33 11.89 3.08
CA VAL A 316 16.92 11.34 4.30
C VAL A 316 18.44 11.39 4.20
N PRO A 317 19.20 11.64 5.28
CA PRO A 317 20.63 11.44 5.26
C PRO A 317 20.95 10.00 4.88
N HIS A 318 21.92 9.83 4.01
CA HIS A 318 22.19 8.56 3.36
C HIS A 318 22.43 7.42 4.37
N ARG A 319 23.14 7.69 5.47
CA ARG A 319 23.38 6.72 6.55
C ARG A 319 22.12 6.20 7.27
N PHE A 320 20.96 6.84 7.09
CA PHE A 320 19.68 6.39 7.64
C PHE A 320 18.69 5.93 6.57
N SER A 321 19.08 5.90 5.29
CA SER A 321 18.20 5.56 4.17
C SER A 321 17.51 4.21 4.41
N LEU A 322 18.28 3.18 4.79
CA LEU A 322 17.76 1.85 5.09
C LEU A 322 16.82 1.84 6.29
N LYS A 323 17.22 2.48 7.41
CA LYS A 323 16.41 2.51 8.64
C LYS A 323 15.02 3.09 8.37
N TYR A 324 14.93 4.05 7.45
CA TYR A 324 13.68 4.72 7.10
C TYR A 324 13.13 4.29 5.73
N GLN A 325 13.64 3.22 5.11
CA GLN A 325 13.28 2.86 3.74
C GLN A 325 11.79 2.52 3.61
N THR A 326 11.26 1.64 4.47
CA THR A 326 9.82 1.34 4.57
C THR A 326 9.00 2.62 4.72
N MET A 327 9.43 3.50 5.63
CA MET A 327 8.73 4.74 5.92
C MET A 327 8.74 5.70 4.72
N ILE A 328 9.88 5.84 4.05
CA ILE A 328 10.04 6.67 2.86
C ILE A 328 9.18 6.16 1.73
N ASN A 329 9.20 4.85 1.47
CA ASN A 329 8.36 4.20 0.46
C ASN A 329 6.88 4.47 0.74
N CYS A 330 6.46 4.29 1.99
CA CYS A 330 5.09 4.56 2.41
C CYS A 330 4.72 6.04 2.26
N MET A 331 5.59 6.97 2.69
CA MET A 331 5.34 8.42 2.61
C MET A 331 5.15 8.95 1.19
N ILE A 332 5.76 8.32 0.19
CA ILE A 332 5.62 8.76 -1.21
C ILE A 332 4.76 7.83 -2.06
N ASN A 333 4.16 6.80 -1.44
CA ASN A 333 3.32 5.86 -2.16
C ASN A 333 2.12 6.59 -2.74
N SER A 334 1.99 6.54 -4.07
CA SER A 334 0.94 7.24 -4.80
C SER A 334 -0.47 6.69 -4.49
N GLN A 335 -0.59 5.49 -3.94
CA GLN A 335 -1.85 4.92 -3.47
C GLN A 335 -2.36 5.57 -2.19
N ASN A 336 -1.51 6.25 -1.45
CA ASN A 336 -1.94 7.06 -0.30
C ASN A 336 -2.68 8.33 -0.73
N ILE A 337 -2.75 8.65 -2.03
CA ILE A 337 -3.50 9.80 -2.56
C ILE A 337 -4.79 9.32 -3.25
N LYS A 338 -5.94 9.66 -2.66
CA LYS A 338 -7.28 9.34 -3.20
C LYS A 338 -8.12 10.59 -3.44
N ARG A 339 -9.04 10.54 -4.40
CA ARG A 339 -10.02 11.63 -4.56
C ARG A 339 -10.99 11.60 -3.41
N ASN A 340 -11.45 12.77 -2.96
CA ASN A 340 -12.43 12.88 -1.87
C ASN A 340 -13.72 12.11 -2.19
N THR A 341 -14.10 12.03 -3.46
CA THR A 341 -15.28 11.31 -3.95
C THR A 341 -15.05 9.82 -4.19
N THR A 342 -13.81 9.31 -4.09
CA THR A 342 -13.53 7.88 -4.25
C THR A 342 -14.03 7.13 -3.01
N PRO A 343 -14.94 6.14 -3.16
CA PRO A 343 -15.31 5.26 -2.06
C PRO A 343 -14.12 4.41 -1.62
N ILE A 344 -14.02 4.18 -0.32
CA ILE A 344 -12.92 3.44 0.29
C ILE A 344 -13.54 2.26 1.02
N TYR A 345 -13.01 1.08 0.71
CA TYR A 345 -13.48 -0.18 1.24
C TYR A 345 -12.42 -0.73 2.18
N MET A 346 -12.86 -1.47 3.18
CA MET A 346 -11.98 -2.19 4.08
C MET A 346 -11.99 -3.67 3.73
N LYS A 347 -10.82 -4.30 3.85
CA LYS A 347 -10.66 -5.74 3.77
C LYS A 347 -9.92 -6.22 5.01
N GLU A 348 -10.44 -7.29 5.60
CA GLU A 348 -9.71 -8.13 6.55
C GLU A 348 -9.45 -9.46 5.86
N GLU A 349 -8.20 -9.90 5.89
CA GLU A 349 -7.75 -11.18 5.37
C GLU A 349 -7.10 -11.96 6.49
N ILE A 350 -7.56 -13.20 6.67
CA ILE A 350 -6.92 -14.17 7.54
C ILE A 350 -6.22 -15.16 6.62
N LEU A 351 -4.90 -15.09 6.60
CA LEU A 351 -4.03 -15.95 5.84
C LEU A 351 -3.41 -16.96 6.80
N LYS A 352 -3.31 -18.21 6.36
CA LYS A 352 -2.46 -19.17 7.04
C LYS A 352 -1.06 -19.06 6.45
N ALA A 353 -0.08 -18.87 7.33
CA ALA A 353 1.30 -19.07 6.99
C ALA A 353 1.44 -20.51 6.55
N LYS A 354 1.51 -20.70 5.25
CA LYS A 354 2.02 -21.93 4.68
C LYS A 354 3.50 -21.64 4.47
N MET A 355 4.38 -22.59 4.81
CA MET A 355 5.59 -22.65 3.99
C MET A 355 5.10 -22.70 2.55
N THR A 356 5.49 -21.70 1.77
CA THR A 356 5.08 -21.45 0.38
C THR A 356 4.80 -22.77 -0.33
N ASP A 357 3.68 -22.83 -1.07
CA ASP A 357 3.31 -24.02 -1.85
C ASP A 357 4.58 -24.69 -2.38
N LYS A 358 4.73 -26.00 -2.12
CA LYS A 358 5.91 -26.86 -2.26
C LYS A 358 6.71 -26.79 -3.58
N GLU A 359 6.47 -25.83 -4.47
CA GLU A 359 7.16 -25.65 -5.74
C GLU A 359 8.48 -24.86 -5.63
N GLN A 360 8.65 -23.95 -4.65
CA GLN A 360 9.92 -23.22 -4.46
C GLN A 360 10.54 -23.48 -3.08
N GLU A 361 11.40 -24.50 -3.02
CA GLU A 361 12.13 -24.88 -1.80
C GLU A 361 13.32 -23.95 -1.53
N TYR A 362 13.89 -23.35 -2.58
CA TYR A 362 15.07 -22.51 -2.50
C TYR A 362 14.88 -21.16 -3.20
N ALA A 363 15.47 -20.10 -2.63
CA ALA A 363 15.76 -18.88 -3.38
C ALA A 363 16.98 -19.11 -4.28
N ASN A 364 16.80 -19.03 -5.60
CA ASN A 364 17.88 -19.24 -6.56
C ASN A 364 18.50 -17.90 -6.99
N PHE A 365 19.84 -17.84 -6.94
CA PHE A 365 20.61 -16.67 -7.36
C PHE A 365 21.75 -17.06 -8.30
N LEU A 366 21.86 -16.38 -9.45
CA LEU A 366 23.02 -16.48 -10.32
C LEU A 366 23.88 -15.23 -10.15
N PHE A 367 25.08 -15.38 -9.62
CA PHE A 367 26.07 -14.32 -9.59
C PHE A 367 26.97 -14.41 -10.82
N VAL A 368 27.10 -13.30 -11.54
CA VAL A 368 27.94 -13.16 -12.73
C VAL A 368 29.00 -12.11 -12.43
N ILE A 369 30.23 -12.56 -12.24
CA ILE A 369 31.30 -11.72 -11.71
C ILE A 369 32.33 -11.43 -12.78
N ASP A 370 32.59 -10.14 -12.98
CA ASP A 370 33.72 -9.65 -13.75
C ASP A 370 35.02 -9.98 -13.02
N ASP A 371 35.83 -10.80 -13.66
CA ASP A 371 37.11 -11.28 -13.18
C ASP A 371 38.28 -10.61 -13.91
N SER A 372 38.05 -9.51 -14.64
CA SER A 372 39.08 -8.77 -15.36
C SER A 372 40.10 -8.09 -14.45
N GLY A 373 41.23 -7.68 -15.03
CA GLY A 373 42.29 -6.97 -14.31
C GLY A 373 41.84 -5.62 -13.69
N SER A 374 40.88 -4.93 -14.31
CA SER A 374 40.34 -3.65 -13.82
C SER A 374 39.56 -3.81 -12.51
N MET A 375 39.02 -5.00 -12.26
CA MET A 375 38.30 -5.35 -11.03
C MET A 375 39.18 -5.44 -9.78
N SER A 376 40.50 -5.26 -9.90
CA SER A 376 41.43 -5.28 -8.76
C SER A 376 41.05 -4.30 -7.64
N ASN A 377 40.65 -3.08 -7.99
CA ASN A 377 40.22 -2.08 -7.01
C ASN A 377 38.86 -2.40 -6.37
N TYR A 378 38.08 -3.29 -6.98
CA TYR A 378 36.73 -3.64 -6.55
C TYR A 378 36.66 -4.96 -5.77
N GLN A 379 37.77 -5.67 -5.57
CA GLN A 379 37.80 -6.91 -4.77
C GLN A 379 37.29 -6.73 -3.33
N LYS A 380 37.51 -5.55 -2.74
CA LYS A 380 36.92 -5.19 -1.44
C LYS A 380 35.39 -5.05 -1.54
N ALA A 381 34.91 -4.47 -2.64
CA ALA A 381 33.49 -4.31 -2.90
C ALA A 381 32.84 -5.68 -3.10
N ILE A 382 33.37 -6.55 -3.97
CA ILE A 382 32.92 -7.94 -4.14
C ILE A 382 32.87 -8.68 -2.79
N SER A 383 33.91 -8.55 -1.97
CA SER A 383 33.93 -9.13 -0.62
C SER A 383 32.81 -8.59 0.28
N GLN A 384 32.45 -7.32 0.13
CA GLN A 384 31.35 -6.70 0.86
C GLN A 384 30.00 -7.18 0.32
N THR A 385 29.84 -7.36 -0.99
CA THR A 385 28.62 -7.95 -1.60
C THR A 385 28.32 -9.30 -0.96
N ALA A 386 29.33 -10.16 -0.83
CA ALA A 386 29.13 -11.47 -0.22
C ALA A 386 28.69 -11.39 1.25
N LYS A 387 29.18 -10.40 2.00
CA LYS A 387 28.79 -10.16 3.39
C LYS A 387 27.36 -9.65 3.50
N GLU A 388 26.99 -8.67 2.69
CA GLU A 388 25.65 -8.07 2.73
C GLU A 388 24.58 -9.05 2.24
N PHE A 389 24.86 -9.81 1.17
CA PHE A 389 23.98 -10.91 0.77
C PHE A 389 23.79 -11.93 1.90
N ALA A 390 24.88 -12.30 2.59
CA ALA A 390 24.80 -13.24 3.70
C ALA A 390 23.96 -12.71 4.88
N LEU A 391 23.98 -11.41 5.13
CA LEU A 391 23.12 -10.76 6.12
C LEU A 391 21.66 -10.74 5.66
N ALA A 392 21.41 -10.33 4.41
CA ALA A 392 20.08 -10.26 3.81
C ALA A 392 19.38 -11.63 3.79
N ILE A 393 20.06 -12.69 3.33
CA ILE A 393 19.45 -14.03 3.25
C ILE A 393 19.25 -14.66 4.64
N LYS A 394 20.17 -14.42 5.59
CA LYS A 394 19.99 -14.86 6.99
C LYS A 394 18.80 -14.18 7.67
N LYS A 395 18.61 -12.89 7.40
CA LYS A 395 17.50 -12.10 7.93
C LYS A 395 16.14 -12.58 7.42
N VAL A 396 16.12 -13.17 6.22
CA VAL A 396 14.95 -13.78 5.60
C VAL A 396 14.74 -15.24 6.02
N GLY A 397 15.78 -15.90 6.56
CA GLY A 397 15.66 -17.26 7.10
C GLY A 397 15.37 -18.35 6.07
N MET A 398 15.57 -18.07 4.78
CA MET A 398 15.26 -19.02 3.70
C MET A 398 16.46 -19.84 3.25
N LYS A 399 16.17 -21.04 2.73
CA LYS A 399 17.14 -21.82 1.99
C LYS A 399 17.47 -21.13 0.66
N PHE A 400 18.72 -21.23 0.21
CA PHE A 400 19.18 -20.64 -1.04
C PHE A 400 20.11 -21.56 -1.82
N LYS A 401 20.09 -21.39 -3.15
CA LYS A 401 21.06 -21.96 -4.09
C LYS A 401 21.74 -20.82 -4.84
N ILE A 402 23.06 -20.91 -4.98
CA ILE A 402 23.85 -19.92 -5.69
C ILE A 402 24.71 -20.60 -6.75
N GLY A 403 24.53 -20.17 -8.01
CA GLY A 403 25.49 -20.41 -9.08
C GLY A 403 26.39 -19.19 -9.23
N ILE A 404 27.69 -19.41 -9.48
CA ILE A 404 28.65 -18.35 -9.77
C ILE A 404 29.29 -18.63 -11.12
N ILE A 405 29.17 -17.69 -12.05
CA ILE A 405 29.85 -17.70 -13.36
C ILE A 405 30.63 -16.40 -13.52
N THR A 406 31.56 -16.34 -14.46
CA THR A 406 32.29 -15.10 -14.78
C THR A 406 31.90 -14.51 -16.13
N THR A 407 32.33 -13.29 -16.37
CA THR A 407 32.12 -12.56 -17.63
C THR A 407 33.13 -12.93 -18.72
N SER A 408 34.18 -13.67 -18.34
CA SER A 408 35.22 -14.18 -19.23
C SER A 408 34.69 -15.00 -20.40
N GLU A 409 35.59 -15.35 -21.33
CA GLU A 409 35.23 -16.19 -22.47
C GLU A 409 34.76 -17.59 -22.03
N LYS A 410 33.89 -18.20 -22.85
CA LYS A 410 33.08 -19.39 -22.52
C LYS A 410 33.77 -20.46 -21.66
N ASP A 411 34.96 -20.91 -22.03
CA ASP A 411 35.61 -22.04 -21.32
C ASP A 411 36.06 -21.65 -19.90
N LYS A 412 36.36 -20.36 -19.66
CA LYS A 412 36.68 -19.83 -18.33
C LYS A 412 35.43 -19.36 -17.57
N ALA A 413 34.39 -18.94 -18.29
CA ALA A 413 33.16 -18.40 -17.71
C ALA A 413 32.49 -19.37 -16.71
N PHE A 414 32.62 -20.67 -16.94
CA PHE A 414 31.95 -21.71 -16.16
C PHE A 414 32.88 -22.51 -15.25
N GLU A 415 34.20 -22.27 -15.26
CA GLU A 415 35.20 -23.08 -14.56
C GLU A 415 34.90 -23.23 -13.05
N LEU A 416 34.49 -22.14 -12.40
CA LEU A 416 34.11 -22.17 -10.98
C LEU A 416 32.83 -22.99 -10.74
N LEU A 417 31.82 -22.84 -11.61
CA LEU A 417 30.57 -23.58 -11.51
C LEU A 417 30.78 -25.08 -11.79
N GLU A 418 31.65 -25.42 -12.74
CA GLU A 418 32.00 -26.81 -13.07
C GLU A 418 32.79 -27.50 -11.95
N SER A 419 33.70 -26.75 -11.28
CA SER A 419 34.55 -27.30 -10.21
C SER A 419 33.86 -27.37 -8.85
N GLU A 420 33.11 -26.33 -8.46
CA GLU A 420 32.52 -26.22 -7.12
C GLU A 420 31.01 -26.50 -7.09
N GLY A 421 30.35 -26.51 -8.25
CA GLY A 421 28.92 -26.76 -8.37
C GLY A 421 28.04 -25.64 -7.82
N ILE A 422 26.78 -25.99 -7.49
CA ILE A 422 25.83 -25.09 -6.86
C ILE A 422 26.10 -25.00 -5.36
N ILE A 423 26.23 -23.77 -4.85
CA ILE A 423 26.38 -23.52 -3.43
C ILE A 423 24.99 -23.54 -2.78
N GLU A 424 24.70 -24.59 -2.01
CA GLU A 424 23.43 -24.73 -1.29
C GLU A 424 23.61 -24.39 0.20
N ASN A 425 22.91 -23.34 0.68
CA ASN A 425 22.86 -22.94 2.09
C ASN A 425 24.22 -22.69 2.79
N ASP A 426 25.33 -22.63 2.05
CA ASP A 426 26.67 -22.43 2.61
C ASP A 426 27.19 -21.02 2.35
N ILE A 427 26.96 -20.15 3.34
CA ILE A 427 27.44 -18.77 3.33
C ILE A 427 28.97 -18.68 3.31
N LYS A 428 29.68 -19.63 3.95
CA LYS A 428 31.15 -19.59 4.00
C LYS A 428 31.72 -19.95 2.64
N ALA A 429 31.16 -20.96 1.97
CA ALA A 429 31.52 -21.30 0.60
C ALA A 429 31.23 -20.13 -0.34
N PHE A 430 30.04 -19.53 -0.25
CA PHE A 430 29.69 -18.35 -1.06
C PHE A 430 30.67 -17.18 -0.87
N GLN A 431 30.99 -16.81 0.38
CA GLN A 431 31.93 -15.72 0.67
C GLN A 431 33.36 -16.00 0.18
N ARG A 432 33.75 -17.27 0.11
CA ARG A 432 35.04 -17.69 -0.46
C ARG A 432 35.01 -17.59 -1.98
N PHE A 433 34.01 -18.17 -2.62
CA PHE A 433 33.96 -18.35 -4.07
C PHE A 433 33.53 -17.11 -4.86
N LEU A 434 32.86 -16.14 -4.22
CA LEU A 434 32.54 -14.88 -4.90
C LEU A 434 33.79 -14.09 -5.31
N LYS A 435 34.94 -14.34 -4.67
CA LYS A 435 36.23 -13.73 -5.02
C LYS A 435 36.92 -14.50 -6.14
N VAL A 436 36.38 -14.38 -7.33
CA VAL A 436 36.86 -15.09 -8.54
C VAL A 436 38.26 -14.66 -9.01
N GLY A 437 38.78 -13.53 -8.50
CA GLY A 437 40.10 -13.00 -8.86
C GLY A 437 40.04 -11.86 -9.87
N THR A 438 41.16 -11.62 -10.56
CA THR A 438 41.35 -10.53 -11.53
C THR A 438 42.14 -10.97 -12.78
N ASP A 439 42.22 -12.28 -13.02
CA ASP A 439 43.02 -12.89 -14.10
C ASP A 439 42.19 -13.25 -15.35
N GLY A 440 40.98 -12.73 -15.40
CA GLY A 440 39.98 -12.93 -16.45
C GLY A 440 40.23 -12.12 -17.72
N SER A 441 39.26 -12.18 -18.62
CA SER A 441 39.27 -11.43 -19.87
C SER A 441 39.05 -9.93 -19.64
N GLY A 442 39.49 -9.07 -20.56
CA GLY A 442 39.04 -7.68 -20.66
C GLY A 442 37.94 -7.50 -21.71
N VAL A 443 37.22 -8.59 -22.02
CA VAL A 443 36.09 -8.63 -22.96
C VAL A 443 34.92 -9.25 -22.22
N GLU A 444 34.05 -8.39 -21.71
CA GLU A 444 32.95 -8.81 -20.83
C GLU A 444 31.76 -9.39 -21.60
N THR A 445 31.44 -10.66 -21.39
CA THR A 445 30.38 -11.36 -22.12
C THR A 445 29.23 -11.87 -21.25
N ALA A 446 28.98 -11.19 -20.11
CA ALA A 446 28.04 -11.63 -19.07
C ALA A 446 26.67 -12.08 -19.61
N ILE A 447 26.01 -11.26 -20.44
CA ILE A 447 24.68 -11.58 -20.99
C ILE A 447 24.71 -12.87 -21.82
N TYR A 448 25.74 -13.04 -22.65
CA TYR A 448 25.89 -14.24 -23.45
C TYR A 448 26.10 -15.48 -22.57
N ASN A 449 26.97 -15.38 -21.55
CA ASN A 449 27.24 -16.47 -20.62
C ASN A 449 25.99 -16.87 -19.81
N ILE A 450 25.19 -15.89 -19.38
CA ILE A 450 23.88 -16.11 -18.74
C ILE A 450 22.96 -16.91 -19.67
N GLU A 451 22.80 -16.47 -20.92
CA GLU A 451 21.95 -17.17 -21.89
C GLU A 451 22.43 -18.61 -22.11
N GLN A 452 23.74 -18.84 -22.21
CA GLN A 452 24.29 -20.19 -22.37
C GLN A 452 24.05 -21.07 -21.14
N ALA A 453 24.26 -20.54 -19.94
CA ALA A 453 24.11 -21.30 -18.70
C ALA A 453 22.65 -21.72 -18.45
N LEU A 454 21.71 -20.90 -18.89
CA LEU A 454 20.28 -21.09 -18.65
C LEU A 454 19.53 -21.73 -19.82
N LYS A 455 20.18 -22.11 -20.93
CA LYS A 455 19.50 -22.83 -22.01
C LYS A 455 18.76 -24.05 -21.49
N SER A 456 17.60 -24.35 -22.08
CA SER A 456 16.79 -25.49 -21.69
C SER A 456 16.00 -26.06 -22.85
N LYS A 457 16.17 -27.36 -23.11
CA LYS A 457 15.37 -28.12 -24.10
C LYS A 457 13.89 -28.06 -23.79
N LYS A 458 13.51 -28.00 -22.51
CA LYS A 458 12.12 -27.87 -22.06
C LYS A 458 11.45 -26.59 -22.58
N TYR A 459 12.22 -25.51 -22.72
CA TYR A 459 11.74 -24.23 -23.22
C TYR A 459 12.06 -24.02 -24.73
N GLY A 460 12.44 -25.09 -25.44
CA GLY A 460 12.65 -25.08 -26.88
C GLY A 460 14.07 -24.78 -27.35
N ASP A 461 15.06 -24.69 -26.46
CA ASP A 461 16.46 -24.59 -26.87
C ASP A 461 16.99 -25.92 -27.42
N LYS A 462 18.11 -25.86 -28.15
CA LYS A 462 18.74 -27.05 -28.73
C LYS A 462 19.38 -27.97 -27.70
N GLU A 463 19.83 -27.41 -26.59
CA GLU A 463 20.58 -28.08 -25.54
C GLU A 463 20.20 -27.49 -24.17
N ASP A 464 20.52 -28.21 -23.10
CA ASP A 464 20.44 -27.67 -21.76
C ASP A 464 21.78 -26.98 -21.45
N GLY A 465 21.73 -25.86 -20.75
CA GLY A 465 22.90 -25.18 -20.22
C GLY A 465 23.26 -25.74 -18.84
N ILE A 466 24.48 -25.49 -18.39
CA ILE A 466 25.02 -26.05 -17.14
C ILE A 466 24.13 -25.82 -15.91
N LEU A 467 23.50 -24.65 -15.76
CA LEU A 467 22.61 -24.40 -14.62
C LEU A 467 21.30 -25.19 -14.74
N THR A 468 20.79 -25.37 -15.96
CA THR A 468 19.61 -26.20 -16.20
C THR A 468 19.90 -27.68 -15.94
N GLU A 469 21.08 -28.16 -16.32
CA GLU A 469 21.54 -29.52 -16.00
C GLU A 469 21.68 -29.75 -14.49
N LEU A 470 22.09 -28.72 -13.76
CA LEU A 470 22.17 -28.71 -12.28
C LEU A 470 20.83 -28.43 -11.59
N GLU A 471 19.72 -28.44 -12.35
CA GLU A 471 18.36 -28.17 -11.86
C GLU A 471 18.21 -26.81 -11.13
N MET A 472 18.86 -25.76 -11.63
CA MET A 472 18.78 -24.41 -11.09
C MET A 472 18.43 -23.36 -12.16
N PRO A 473 17.25 -22.72 -12.10
CA PRO A 473 16.11 -23.04 -11.23
C PRO A 473 15.39 -24.32 -11.66
N LYS A 474 14.71 -25.01 -10.74
CA LYS A 474 13.74 -26.05 -11.10
C LYS A 474 12.54 -25.45 -11.82
N ALA A 475 11.70 -26.31 -12.41
CA ALA A 475 10.44 -25.89 -13.03
C ALA A 475 9.60 -25.03 -12.06
N ASN A 476 9.18 -23.85 -12.52
CA ASN A 476 8.41 -22.84 -11.76
C ASN A 476 9.18 -22.12 -10.63
N GLU A 477 10.44 -22.46 -10.37
CA GLU A 477 11.26 -21.69 -9.42
C GLU A 477 11.76 -20.40 -10.06
N LYS A 478 11.80 -19.33 -9.26
CA LYS A 478 12.33 -18.03 -9.67
C LYS A 478 13.86 -17.98 -9.54
N LEU A 479 14.49 -17.18 -10.40
CA LEU A 479 15.93 -16.91 -10.39
C LEU A 479 16.17 -15.40 -10.44
N SER A 480 17.00 -14.90 -9.52
CA SER A 480 17.59 -13.57 -9.64
C SER A 480 19.02 -13.65 -10.15
N ILE A 481 19.36 -12.78 -11.09
CA ILE A 481 20.67 -12.72 -11.73
C ILE A 481 21.35 -11.42 -11.29
N ILE A 482 22.54 -11.51 -10.69
CA ILE A 482 23.30 -10.37 -10.18
C ILE A 482 24.59 -10.26 -10.98
N ILE A 483 24.72 -9.19 -11.76
CA ILE A 483 25.92 -8.89 -12.54
C ILE A 483 26.79 -7.91 -11.76
N LEU A 484 28.06 -8.26 -11.52
CA LEU A 484 29.07 -7.39 -10.92
C LEU A 484 30.15 -7.10 -11.96
N SER A 485 30.24 -5.88 -12.50
CA SER A 485 31.21 -5.56 -13.56
C SER A 485 31.56 -4.08 -13.65
N ASP A 486 32.82 -3.73 -13.90
CA ASP A 486 33.22 -2.35 -14.15
C ASP A 486 33.25 -1.97 -15.64
N GLU A 487 32.99 -2.93 -16.53
CA GLU A 487 33.11 -2.78 -17.97
C GLU A 487 31.77 -2.97 -18.73
N PRO A 488 31.66 -2.44 -19.97
CA PRO A 488 30.46 -2.61 -20.79
C PRO A 488 30.37 -4.01 -21.42
N SER A 489 29.14 -4.46 -21.67
CA SER A 489 28.87 -5.71 -22.39
C SER A 489 29.45 -5.72 -23.80
N SER A 490 30.17 -6.79 -24.13
CA SER A 490 30.67 -7.15 -25.45
C SER A 490 29.82 -8.24 -26.13
N TYR A 491 28.53 -8.33 -25.79
CA TYR A 491 27.61 -9.37 -26.30
C TYR A 491 27.72 -9.60 -27.81
N GLU A 492 27.70 -8.54 -28.62
CA GLU A 492 27.69 -8.66 -30.08
C GLU A 492 28.95 -9.32 -30.63
N SER A 493 30.09 -9.03 -30.02
CA SER A 493 31.38 -9.64 -30.38
C SER A 493 31.33 -11.16 -30.21
N ARG A 494 30.63 -11.64 -29.17
CA ARG A 494 30.53 -13.06 -28.86
C ARG A 494 29.38 -13.77 -29.57
N ALA A 495 28.22 -13.13 -29.62
CA ALA A 495 27.01 -13.69 -30.22
C ALA A 495 26.98 -13.59 -31.75
N GLY A 496 27.81 -12.71 -32.34
CA GLY A 496 27.81 -12.41 -33.77
C GLY A 496 26.56 -11.66 -34.24
N LYS A 497 25.78 -11.10 -33.32
CA LYS A 497 24.53 -10.36 -33.56
C LYS A 497 24.26 -9.34 -32.46
N GLU A 498 23.47 -8.32 -32.78
CA GLU A 498 22.97 -7.35 -31.80
C GLU A 498 22.10 -8.03 -30.73
N PHE A 499 22.18 -7.51 -29.49
CA PHE A 499 21.35 -7.99 -28.39
C PHE A 499 19.95 -7.37 -28.48
N ASP A 500 18.93 -8.21 -28.62
CA ASP A 500 17.54 -7.78 -28.56
C ASP A 500 17.06 -7.70 -27.10
N ILE A 501 16.99 -6.48 -26.58
CA ILE A 501 16.57 -6.20 -25.20
C ILE A 501 15.10 -6.60 -24.94
N GLU A 502 14.26 -6.59 -25.98
CA GLU A 502 12.83 -6.84 -25.86
C GLU A 502 12.51 -8.33 -25.93
N ASN A 503 13.29 -9.09 -26.71
CA ASN A 503 13.06 -10.51 -26.96
C ASN A 503 14.35 -11.32 -26.81
N ASN A 504 14.61 -11.76 -25.58
CA ASN A 504 15.74 -12.61 -25.23
C ASN A 504 15.32 -13.65 -24.18
N LEU A 505 16.19 -14.65 -23.95
CA LEU A 505 15.91 -15.76 -23.03
C LEU A 505 15.55 -15.29 -21.62
N ILE A 506 16.24 -14.26 -21.13
CA ILE A 506 16.13 -13.74 -19.77
C ILE A 506 14.74 -13.10 -19.56
N VAL A 507 14.33 -12.22 -20.48
CA VAL A 507 13.01 -11.56 -20.46
C VAL A 507 11.88 -12.57 -20.68
N ASN A 508 12.03 -13.47 -21.66
CA ASN A 508 10.98 -14.45 -22.01
C ASN A 508 10.70 -15.46 -20.89
N ARG A 509 11.64 -15.64 -19.95
CA ARG A 509 11.52 -16.55 -18.80
C ARG A 509 11.30 -15.82 -17.49
N ASP A 510 11.05 -14.51 -17.53
CA ASP A 510 10.75 -13.69 -16.35
C ASP A 510 11.87 -13.76 -15.29
N TYR A 511 13.13 -13.81 -15.73
CA TYR A 511 14.27 -13.71 -14.83
C TYR A 511 14.59 -12.25 -14.55
N ARG A 512 14.80 -11.93 -13.27
CA ARG A 512 15.14 -10.57 -12.85
C ARG A 512 16.65 -10.36 -12.83
N VAL A 513 17.11 -9.24 -13.40
CA VAL A 513 18.53 -8.90 -13.49
C VAL A 513 18.84 -7.66 -12.65
N TYR A 514 19.91 -7.74 -11.87
CA TYR A 514 20.47 -6.64 -11.10
C TYR A 514 21.88 -6.36 -11.59
N LEU A 515 22.28 -5.10 -11.56
CA LEU A 515 23.64 -4.67 -11.87
C LEU A 515 24.25 -3.96 -10.66
N ILE A 516 25.42 -4.42 -10.24
CA ILE A 516 26.32 -3.67 -9.37
C ILE A 516 27.56 -3.38 -10.21
N GLY A 517 27.58 -2.23 -10.87
CA GLY A 517 28.61 -1.96 -11.87
C GLY A 517 29.27 -0.61 -11.74
N HIS A 518 30.41 -0.39 -12.39
CA HIS A 518 31.08 0.91 -12.30
C HIS A 518 30.39 1.97 -13.14
N ARG A 519 30.06 3.10 -12.49
CA ARG A 519 29.30 4.20 -13.09
C ARG A 519 30.11 5.11 -13.99
N LYS A 520 31.44 5.16 -13.80
CA LYS A 520 32.28 6.21 -14.41
C LYS A 520 32.17 6.17 -15.92
N GLN A 521 31.70 7.29 -16.49
CA GLN A 521 31.76 7.53 -17.92
C GLN A 521 33.23 7.65 -18.31
N TYR A 522 33.76 6.67 -19.03
CA TYR A 522 34.99 6.88 -19.76
C TYR A 522 34.67 7.81 -20.93
N SER A 523 35.09 9.08 -20.84
CA SER A 523 35.28 9.90 -22.03
C SER A 523 36.58 9.43 -22.70
N ASP A 524 36.58 8.21 -23.22
CA ASP A 524 37.69 7.78 -24.05
C ASP A 524 37.57 8.54 -25.36
N TYR A 525 38.44 9.53 -25.53
CA TYR A 525 38.73 10.14 -26.81
C TYR A 525 39.49 9.09 -27.66
N TYR A 526 38.78 8.03 -28.04
CA TYR A 526 39.33 6.98 -28.89
C TYR A 526 39.43 7.56 -30.30
N TYR A 527 40.65 7.94 -30.70
CA TYR A 527 40.98 8.24 -32.08
C TYR A 527 40.81 6.94 -32.90
N SER A 528 39.60 6.63 -33.32
CA SER A 528 39.42 5.66 -34.39
C SER A 528 39.92 6.32 -35.68
N TYR A 529 41.07 5.85 -36.19
CA TYR A 529 41.62 6.15 -37.51
C TYR A 529 40.74 5.59 -38.65
N ARG A 530 39.42 5.78 -38.58
CA ARG A 530 38.53 5.60 -39.73
C ARG A 530 38.17 6.98 -40.25
N LYS A 531 38.75 7.31 -41.39
CA LYS A 531 38.36 8.46 -42.20
C LYS A 531 36.85 8.38 -42.46
N GLU A 532 36.20 9.50 -42.17
CA GLU A 532 34.83 9.87 -42.54
C GLU A 532 33.71 9.56 -41.53
N LYS A 533 33.23 10.68 -40.97
CA LYS A 533 31.90 11.00 -40.43
C LYS A 533 31.68 10.86 -38.91
N GLN A 534 31.80 12.04 -38.30
CA GLN A 534 31.25 12.52 -37.02
C GLN A 534 31.85 11.93 -35.73
N PRO A 535 32.31 12.77 -34.78
CA PRO A 535 32.77 12.29 -33.48
C PRO A 535 31.56 11.80 -32.66
N PHE A 536 31.25 10.51 -32.76
CA PHE A 536 30.39 9.86 -31.78
C PHE A 536 31.23 9.60 -30.52
N GLN A 537 30.88 10.27 -29.42
CA GLN A 537 31.37 9.90 -28.09
C GLN A 537 30.87 8.47 -27.79
N HIS A 538 31.76 7.48 -27.87
CA HIS A 538 31.45 6.14 -27.38
C HIS A 538 31.53 6.15 -25.86
N ILE A 539 30.40 6.37 -25.21
CA ILE A 539 30.27 6.28 -23.74
C ILE A 539 30.47 4.81 -23.35
N ARG A 540 31.63 4.48 -22.76
CA ARG A 540 31.87 3.15 -22.15
C ARG A 540 31.60 3.24 -20.65
N ASN A 541 30.49 2.67 -20.21
CA ASN A 541 30.25 2.32 -18.81
C ASN A 541 29.46 1.01 -18.73
N SER A 542 29.64 0.26 -17.65
CA SER A 542 28.92 -1.00 -17.39
C SER A 542 27.39 -0.85 -17.38
N TYR A 543 26.91 0.39 -17.16
CA TYR A 543 25.50 0.78 -17.19
C TYR A 543 24.86 0.67 -18.58
N GLY A 544 25.62 0.36 -19.64
CA GLY A 544 25.14 0.15 -21.02
C GLY A 544 24.10 -0.97 -21.16
N LEU A 545 24.43 -2.08 -21.83
CA LEU A 545 23.47 -3.16 -22.04
C LEU A 545 23.04 -3.84 -20.73
N TYR A 546 23.95 -4.00 -19.76
CA TYR A 546 23.60 -4.59 -18.45
C TYR A 546 22.58 -3.75 -17.70
N GLY A 547 22.79 -2.42 -17.64
CA GLY A 547 21.86 -1.51 -16.98
C GLY A 547 20.50 -1.44 -17.66
N LYS A 548 20.46 -1.48 -19.00
CA LYS A 548 19.19 -1.56 -19.76
C LYS A 548 18.44 -2.87 -19.46
N LEU A 549 19.14 -4.00 -19.40
CA LEU A 549 18.54 -5.30 -19.12
C LEU A 549 18.03 -5.40 -17.67
N ALA A 550 18.79 -4.88 -16.71
CA ALA A 550 18.35 -4.79 -15.33
C ALA A 550 17.04 -3.99 -15.22
N LYS A 551 16.97 -2.81 -15.85
CA LYS A 551 15.74 -2.00 -15.90
C LYS A 551 14.58 -2.72 -16.60
N LYS A 552 14.85 -3.39 -17.73
CA LYS A 552 13.84 -4.12 -18.51
C LYS A 552 13.17 -5.23 -17.71
N THR A 553 13.94 -5.91 -16.88
CA THR A 553 13.47 -7.03 -16.04
C THR A 553 12.95 -6.58 -14.68
N GLY A 554 12.92 -5.27 -14.42
CA GLY A 554 12.45 -4.67 -13.18
C GLY A 554 13.42 -4.80 -12.00
N GLY A 555 14.69 -5.11 -12.25
CA GLY A 555 15.73 -5.12 -11.21
C GLY A 555 16.45 -3.78 -11.06
N LEU A 556 17.40 -3.73 -10.13
CA LEU A 556 18.09 -2.51 -9.70
C LEU A 556 19.49 -2.37 -10.31
N VAL A 557 19.98 -1.14 -10.37
CA VAL A 557 21.34 -0.80 -10.78
C VAL A 557 22.02 -0.01 -9.65
N GLU A 558 23.22 -0.40 -9.23
CA GLU A 558 24.01 0.27 -8.20
C GLU A 558 25.47 0.44 -8.65
N ASP A 559 26.17 1.43 -8.10
CA ASP A 559 27.59 1.63 -8.38
C ASP A 559 28.44 0.64 -7.57
N ILE A 560 29.30 -0.11 -8.24
CA ILE A 560 30.20 -1.07 -7.58
C ILE A 560 31.15 -0.38 -6.57
N SER A 561 31.43 0.90 -6.75
CA SER A 561 32.26 1.68 -5.82
C SER A 561 31.49 2.09 -4.55
N ASN A 562 30.16 2.04 -4.60
CA ASN A 562 29.28 2.53 -3.55
C ASN A 562 28.88 1.42 -2.56
N ILE A 563 29.87 0.95 -1.80
CA ILE A 563 29.69 -0.13 -0.82
C ILE A 563 28.67 0.19 0.29
N TYR A 564 28.29 1.45 0.47
CA TYR A 564 27.30 1.85 1.48
C TYR A 564 25.87 1.42 1.12
N ASN A 565 25.58 1.25 -0.17
CA ASN A 565 24.27 0.82 -0.65
C ASN A 565 24.14 -0.70 -0.81
N TYR A 566 25.22 -1.46 -0.56
CA TYR A 566 25.25 -2.90 -0.82
C TYR A 566 24.22 -3.65 0.02
N ASP A 567 24.00 -3.24 1.27
CA ASP A 567 22.95 -3.80 2.11
C ASP A 567 21.56 -3.56 1.51
N SER A 568 21.27 -2.35 1.02
CA SER A 568 19.97 -2.01 0.41
C SER A 568 19.69 -2.80 -0.87
N ILE A 569 20.65 -2.84 -1.80
CA ILE A 569 20.48 -3.60 -3.05
C ILE A 569 20.44 -5.10 -2.78
N MET A 570 21.24 -5.64 -1.85
CA MET A 570 21.21 -7.07 -1.51
C MET A 570 19.91 -7.46 -0.80
N ASN A 571 19.41 -6.64 0.11
CA ASN A 571 18.07 -6.83 0.68
C ASN A 571 17.01 -6.82 -0.41
N SER A 572 17.08 -5.88 -1.37
CA SER A 572 16.11 -5.82 -2.47
C SER A 572 16.19 -7.05 -3.38
N ILE A 573 17.39 -7.50 -3.74
CA ILE A 573 17.64 -8.73 -4.53
C ILE A 573 17.04 -9.94 -3.82
N VAL A 574 17.37 -10.11 -2.54
CA VAL A 574 16.85 -11.23 -1.76
C VAL A 574 15.33 -11.14 -1.69
N GLN A 575 14.78 -9.97 -1.37
CA GLN A 575 13.35 -9.74 -1.23
C GLN A 575 12.55 -9.87 -2.53
N ASP A 576 13.12 -9.57 -3.68
CA ASP A 576 12.43 -9.68 -4.96
C ASP A 576 12.27 -11.14 -5.40
N VAL A 577 13.24 -12.00 -5.09
CA VAL A 577 13.03 -13.46 -5.17
C VAL A 577 11.88 -13.89 -4.25
N LEU A 578 11.63 -13.15 -3.16
CA LEU A 578 10.48 -13.35 -2.29
C LEU A 578 9.21 -12.65 -2.74
N GLY A 579 9.23 -11.74 -3.72
CA GLY A 579 8.06 -10.94 -4.07
C GLY A 579 6.85 -11.79 -4.48
N ASP A 580 7.13 -12.98 -5.05
CA ASP A 580 6.17 -14.03 -5.38
C ASP A 580 5.96 -15.06 -4.23
N LEU A 581 6.83 -15.05 -3.21
CA LEU A 581 6.71 -15.80 -1.94
C LEU A 581 5.99 -14.97 -0.85
N GLY A 582 5.68 -13.72 -1.12
CA GLY A 582 4.97 -12.83 -0.21
C GLY A 582 3.48 -13.15 -0.10
N TYR A 583 2.86 -12.67 0.98
CA TYR A 583 1.43 -12.87 1.22
C TYR A 583 0.62 -11.89 0.36
N LYS A 584 0.19 -12.39 -0.82
CA LYS A 584 -0.55 -11.61 -1.80
C LYS A 584 -1.93 -11.22 -1.29
N LEU A 585 -2.25 -9.93 -1.36
CA LEU A 585 -3.53 -9.39 -0.96
C LEU A 585 -4.58 -9.61 -2.07
N GLN A 586 -5.83 -9.88 -1.69
CA GLN A 586 -6.89 -10.19 -2.68
C GLN A 586 -7.34 -8.96 -3.46
N GLN A 587 -7.20 -7.77 -2.87
CA GLN A 587 -7.67 -6.53 -3.47
C GLN A 587 -6.49 -5.70 -3.98
N ASN A 588 -6.65 -5.13 -5.17
CA ASN A 588 -5.70 -4.19 -5.75
C ASN A 588 -5.97 -2.74 -5.30
N ASN A 589 -5.05 -1.82 -5.61
CA ASN A 589 -5.12 -0.41 -5.21
C ASN A 589 -5.24 -0.18 -3.70
N VAL A 590 -4.57 -1.06 -2.94
CA VAL A 590 -4.42 -0.97 -1.49
C VAL A 590 -3.79 0.37 -1.11
N ILE A 591 -4.31 0.97 -0.04
CA ILE A 591 -3.80 2.19 0.56
C ILE A 591 -2.79 1.77 1.62
N GLU A 592 -1.50 1.83 1.29
CA GLU A 592 -0.43 1.26 2.12
C GLU A 592 -0.47 1.76 3.57
N SER A 593 -0.70 3.06 3.78
CA SER A 593 -0.73 3.66 5.11
C SER A 593 -1.88 3.18 6.01
N THR A 594 -2.81 2.39 5.48
CA THR A 594 -3.93 1.79 6.22
C THR A 594 -3.71 0.31 6.54
N ILE A 595 -2.62 -0.28 6.03
CA ILE A 595 -2.32 -1.69 6.26
C ILE A 595 -1.90 -1.87 7.72
N TYR A 596 -2.48 -2.90 8.33
CA TYR A 596 -2.20 -3.34 9.69
C TYR A 596 -2.07 -4.85 9.71
N VAL A 597 -1.04 -5.36 10.38
CA VAL A 597 -0.65 -6.78 10.33
C VAL A 597 -0.49 -7.35 11.73
N LYS A 598 -1.06 -8.54 11.95
CA LYS A 598 -0.82 -9.37 13.13
C LYS A 598 -0.32 -10.76 12.73
N ILE A 599 0.52 -11.36 13.58
CA ILE A 599 0.82 -12.80 13.55
C ILE A 599 0.41 -13.38 14.90
N ASN A 600 -0.46 -14.39 14.91
CA ASN A 600 -0.97 -15.02 16.14
C ASN A 600 -1.43 -13.98 17.19
N ASP A 601 -2.18 -12.99 16.73
CA ASP A 601 -2.69 -11.84 17.49
C ASP A 601 -1.65 -10.80 17.99
N GLU A 602 -0.35 -11.03 17.80
CA GLU A 602 0.71 -10.04 18.06
C GLU A 602 0.80 -8.99 16.94
N ASP A 603 0.81 -7.72 17.30
CA ASP A 603 0.97 -6.60 16.37
C ASP A 603 2.38 -6.56 15.79
N ILE A 604 2.49 -6.53 14.47
CA ILE A 604 3.78 -6.56 13.78
C ILE A 604 4.16 -5.14 13.34
N PRO A 605 5.37 -4.66 13.69
CA PRO A 605 5.85 -3.34 13.27
C PRO A 605 5.98 -3.21 11.75
N HIS A 606 5.70 -2.03 11.20
CA HIS A 606 5.97 -1.70 9.80
C HIS A 606 7.47 -1.40 9.61
N SER A 607 8.27 -2.41 9.22
CA SER A 607 9.73 -2.33 9.16
C SER A 607 10.34 -3.34 8.19
N ASP A 608 11.24 -2.88 7.33
CA ASP A 608 12.05 -3.71 6.44
C ASP A 608 13.12 -4.52 7.20
N ILE A 609 13.42 -4.17 8.46
CA ILE A 609 14.46 -4.82 9.27
C ILE A 609 13.87 -5.93 10.13
N ASN A 610 12.79 -5.64 10.84
CA ASN A 610 12.21 -6.54 11.81
C ASN A 610 10.71 -6.27 11.94
N GLY A 611 9.92 -6.77 11.00
CA GLY A 611 8.51 -6.43 10.87
C GLY A 611 7.94 -6.86 9.53
N TRP A 612 7.00 -6.08 9.01
CA TRP A 612 6.44 -6.26 7.67
C TRP A 612 6.65 -5.03 6.79
N ARG A 613 6.50 -5.21 5.48
CA ARG A 613 6.39 -4.13 4.48
C ARG A 613 5.43 -4.53 3.35
N TYR A 614 4.85 -3.55 2.67
CA TYR A 614 4.00 -3.77 1.49
C TYR A 614 4.78 -3.52 0.20
N VAL A 615 4.66 -4.44 -0.76
CA VAL A 615 5.26 -4.33 -2.09
C VAL A 615 4.15 -4.07 -3.11
N GLN A 616 4.07 -2.83 -3.56
CA GLN A 616 3.00 -2.34 -4.44
C GLN A 616 2.99 -2.98 -5.83
N THR A 617 4.15 -3.38 -6.35
CA THR A 617 4.27 -4.01 -7.68
C THR A 617 3.68 -5.41 -7.71
N THR A 618 3.85 -6.18 -6.63
CA THR A 618 3.32 -7.55 -6.51
C THR A 618 2.00 -7.63 -5.74
N ASN A 619 1.59 -6.53 -5.10
CA ASN A 619 0.43 -6.47 -4.20
C ASN A 619 0.55 -7.45 -3.02
N SER A 620 1.75 -7.54 -2.43
CA SER A 620 2.08 -8.54 -1.41
C SER A 620 2.63 -7.91 -0.12
N ILE A 621 2.40 -8.59 1.01
CA ILE A 621 3.07 -8.31 2.29
C ILE A 621 4.29 -9.21 2.43
N LEU A 622 5.42 -8.61 2.78
CA LEU A 622 6.65 -9.32 3.10
C LEU A 622 6.99 -9.15 4.57
N PHE A 623 7.48 -10.21 5.19
CA PHE A 623 7.93 -10.23 6.58
C PHE A 623 9.46 -10.30 6.64
N SER A 624 10.05 -9.82 7.73
CA SER A 624 11.51 -9.77 7.92
C SER A 624 11.90 -9.90 9.38
N GLY A 625 13.09 -10.43 9.63
CA GLY A 625 13.65 -10.56 10.98
C GLY A 625 12.92 -11.61 11.81
N LYS A 626 12.71 -11.35 13.10
CA LYS A 626 12.06 -12.31 14.01
C LYS A 626 10.56 -12.53 13.71
N TYR A 627 9.98 -11.69 12.86
CA TYR A 627 8.56 -11.67 12.53
C TYR A 627 8.24 -12.41 11.22
N ILE A 628 9.17 -13.21 10.72
CA ILE A 628 8.86 -14.16 9.65
C ILE A 628 7.90 -15.21 10.22
N PRO A 629 6.69 -15.38 9.67
CA PRO A 629 5.72 -16.35 10.14
C PRO A 629 6.28 -17.78 10.02
N ASN A 630 6.06 -18.59 11.06
CA ASN A 630 6.29 -20.04 11.01
C ASN A 630 5.15 -20.74 10.30
N GLU A 631 5.34 -22.00 9.93
CA GLU A 631 4.26 -22.83 9.39
C GLU A 631 3.06 -22.85 10.36
N ASP A 632 1.86 -22.77 9.79
CA ASP A 632 0.55 -22.72 10.47
C ASP A 632 0.23 -21.45 11.28
N ASP A 633 1.18 -20.51 11.40
CA ASP A 633 0.92 -19.19 11.98
C ASP A 633 -0.27 -18.52 11.31
N THR A 634 -1.08 -17.83 12.10
CA THR A 634 -2.25 -17.11 11.60
C THR A 634 -1.84 -15.66 11.35
N ILE A 635 -1.87 -15.25 10.10
CA ILE A 635 -1.56 -13.88 9.69
C ILE A 635 -2.87 -13.17 9.44
N LEU A 636 -3.11 -12.09 10.16
CA LEU A 636 -4.23 -11.20 9.91
C LEU A 636 -3.71 -9.92 9.27
N VAL A 637 -4.25 -9.59 8.09
CA VAL A 637 -3.98 -8.33 7.40
C VAL A 637 -5.28 -7.55 7.26
N ARG A 638 -5.33 -6.36 7.85
CA ARG A 638 -6.40 -5.39 7.66
C ARG A 638 -5.89 -4.25 6.81
N TYR A 639 -6.64 -3.85 5.81
CA TYR A 639 -6.24 -2.74 4.96
C TYR A 639 -7.43 -2.12 4.24
N SER A 640 -7.23 -0.90 3.77
CA SER A 640 -8.21 -0.19 2.95
C SER A 640 -7.79 -0.16 1.49
N TYR A 641 -8.77 -0.14 0.60
CA TYR A 641 -8.55 -0.15 -0.84
C TYR A 641 -9.62 0.65 -1.56
N SER A 642 -9.32 1.04 -2.80
CA SER A 642 -10.29 1.70 -3.68
C SER A 642 -10.55 0.85 -4.91
N LEU A 643 -11.82 0.61 -5.22
CA LEU A 643 -12.18 0.02 -6.51
C LEU A 643 -11.79 0.99 -7.63
N ARG A 644 -11.17 0.49 -8.70
CA ARG A 644 -11.13 1.24 -9.96
C ARG A 644 -12.57 1.34 -10.45
N LYS A 645 -13.05 2.55 -10.71
CA LYS A 645 -14.07 2.68 -11.75
C LYS A 645 -13.31 2.45 -13.06
N GLU A 646 -13.66 1.36 -13.74
CA GLU A 646 -13.29 1.15 -15.14
C GLU A 646 -13.65 2.38 -15.99
#